data_AF-A0A9J5YUN0-F1
#
_entry.id   AF-A0A9J5YUN0-F1
#
_cell.length_a   1.000
_cell.length_b   1.000
_cell.length_c   1.000
_cell.angle_alpha   90.00
_cell.angle_beta   90.00
_cell.angle_gamma   90.00
#
_symmetry.space_group_name_H-M   'P 1'
#
loop_
_entity.id
_entity.type
_entity.pdbx_description
1 polymer ?
#
loop_
_entity_poly.entity_id
_entity_poly.type
_entity_poly.pdbx_seq_one_letter_code
_entity_poly.pdbx_strand_id
1 'polypeptide(L)'
;MLTFLSAGAGAALPPAFVLIGSNLKWLNSRRLSIWAGYEFPDFLPKQVEKIKDPYARNMASRIERIPVNLSKDRVMSSCVKPKEQKEANPVVLLHGFDSTCLEWRYTLPLLEEAGLETWAIDILGWGFSDLERLPSCDVASKRDHLYQLWSTYIKRPMVLVGPSLGSAVAIDFSINYPEAVDRLVLINASVYAKGTGKLATLPKTVAYAGVYLLKSIPIRLYATSLAFNGLPLSTSIEWTNIGRLHCLLPWWEDATVNFMISGGYNVIDQIEHVKHKTLIILGEDDHIIDYKLGVRLHCELPNATLRQIPKCGHIPHVQKPDVVSRLIAEFVQSDQSQKAKPDSVSTISVPVMISPTCTSRYLAYPVSPPSPQFRAGVGGATPPALTKLKWLNSRRLRIWAGGDFPDFLPKQVEKIKDPYARKLASRIERIPVNFSKGCVMSSCVKPKEQKEANPVVLLHGFDSTCLEWRYTLPLLEEAGLETWAVDILGWGFSDLARLPSCDVASKRDHLYQLWSTYIRRPMVLVGPSLGSAVAIDFSVHYPEAVDRLVLIDASVYAEGTGKLATLPKAVAYAGVYLLKSIPLRLYAASLAFNGLPINTCIDWTKIGRLHCLLPWWEDATVNFMISGGYNVIDQIKHVKHKTLIIWGEDDQIIDYKLGVRLHCEIPSATLRQIPQCGHIPHVQKPDVVSRLITEFVQSDQSQKAKPDSVSTVSVPMITAGTGGAPPPAFLLTGINLKCSNSRRLTICAGEFPDFLPKQVENIKDPYARKLASRIERIPVNLSKGCVMSSCVKPKEQTEANPVVLLHGFDSSCLEWRYTLPMLEDAGLETWAVDILGWGFTDLGRLPSCDVASKRDHLYQLWSTHIKRPMVLVGPSLGSAVAIDFSVKYPEAVDRLVLIDASVYAEGTGNLATLPKAVAYAGVYLLKSLPLRLYATSLAFNGLPFSTCIDWTNIGRLHCSLPWWEDALVNFMISGGYNVISQIEHVKQKTLIIWGEDDQIIDNKLAVRLHCELPNAILRQIPKCGHIPHVEKPDAVSRLIADFVRPDQSQRANPDSVSTISVPS
;
A
#
# COMPACT_ATOMS: atom_id res chain seq x y z
N MET A 1 0.27 44.54 -41.06
CA MET A 1 -0.49 44.43 -42.33
C MET A 1 -1.97 44.29 -41.98
N LEU A 2 -2.73 45.35 -42.28
CA LEU A 2 -4.17 45.40 -42.62
C LEU A 2 -5.27 44.89 -41.64
N THR A 3 -5.85 45.87 -40.94
CA THR A 3 -7.29 46.21 -40.77
C THR A 3 -8.36 45.44 -41.59
N PHE A 4 -9.55 45.15 -41.02
CA PHE A 4 -10.77 46.02 -41.10
C PHE A 4 -12.11 45.35 -40.63
N LEU A 5 -12.99 46.21 -40.08
CA LEU A 5 -14.49 46.23 -40.04
C LEU A 5 -15.25 45.21 -39.17
N SER A 6 -16.41 45.52 -38.57
CA SER A 6 -17.06 46.71 -37.98
C SER A 6 -18.53 46.34 -37.68
N ALA A 7 -19.04 46.85 -36.56
CA ALA A 7 -20.40 47.39 -36.35
C ALA A 7 -21.65 46.48 -36.42
N GLY A 8 -22.48 46.61 -35.36
CA GLY A 8 -23.78 47.27 -35.55
C GLY A 8 -25.01 46.70 -34.84
N ALA A 9 -25.38 47.34 -33.71
CA ALA A 9 -26.73 47.68 -33.21
C ALA A 9 -27.78 46.56 -32.93
N GLY A 10 -28.60 46.57 -31.87
CA GLY A 10 -28.95 47.60 -30.88
C GLY A 10 -30.47 47.83 -30.85
N ALA A 11 -31.12 47.72 -29.66
CA ALA A 11 -32.40 48.32 -29.18
C ALA A 11 -33.16 47.34 -28.25
N ALA A 12 -33.86 47.70 -27.16
CA ALA A 12 -34.02 48.92 -26.35
C ALA A 12 -34.74 48.59 -25.00
N LEU A 13 -34.28 49.26 -23.92
CA LEU A 13 -34.81 49.72 -22.60
C LEU A 13 -36.35 49.65 -22.26
N PRO A 14 -36.83 50.05 -21.03
CA PRO A 14 -36.63 49.62 -19.61
C PRO A 14 -38.02 49.66 -18.82
N PRO A 15 -38.22 49.96 -17.50
CA PRO A 15 -37.42 49.86 -16.24
C PRO A 15 -38.17 49.23 -14.99
N ALA A 16 -37.38 48.85 -13.95
CA ALA A 16 -37.42 49.34 -12.55
C ALA A 16 -37.52 48.35 -11.33
N PHE A 17 -36.52 48.49 -10.45
CA PHE A 17 -36.34 48.16 -9.00
C PHE A 17 -36.14 46.71 -8.49
N VAL A 18 -35.21 46.35 -7.58
CA VAL A 18 -33.93 46.90 -7.04
C VAL A 18 -33.40 45.93 -5.96
N LEU A 19 -32.05 45.86 -5.84
CA LEU A 19 -31.20 45.49 -4.68
C LEU A 19 -30.73 44.02 -4.41
N ILE A 20 -29.40 43.97 -4.26
CA ILE A 20 -28.47 42.96 -3.70
C ILE A 20 -27.96 41.86 -4.65
N GLY A 21 -26.90 42.21 -5.39
CA GLY A 21 -26.06 41.27 -6.13
C GLY A 21 -24.85 41.97 -6.75
N SER A 22 -23.77 42.15 -5.97
CA SER A 22 -22.50 42.64 -6.50
C SER A 22 -21.32 42.13 -5.68
N ASN A 23 -20.60 41.13 -6.21
CA ASN A 23 -19.14 41.17 -6.40
C ASN A 23 -18.60 39.86 -7.00
N LEU A 24 -19.04 39.52 -8.22
CA LEU A 24 -18.38 38.52 -9.08
C LEU A 24 -18.19 39.08 -10.50
N LYS A 25 -17.57 40.26 -10.61
CA LYS A 25 -17.16 40.88 -11.89
C LYS A 25 -15.76 41.50 -11.87
N TRP A 26 -14.93 41.13 -10.90
CA TRP A 26 -13.59 41.72 -10.75
C TRP A 26 -12.46 40.72 -11.06
N LEU A 27 -12.53 40.03 -12.21
CA LEU A 27 -11.41 39.19 -12.69
C LEU A 27 -11.08 39.38 -14.19
N ASN A 28 -11.80 40.26 -14.90
CA ASN A 28 -11.63 40.40 -16.36
C ASN A 28 -11.18 41.79 -16.85
N SER A 29 -10.74 42.70 -15.97
CA SER A 29 -10.26 44.02 -16.40
C SER A 29 -8.97 44.44 -15.71
N ARG A 30 -7.86 43.78 -16.06
CA ARG A 30 -6.49 44.33 -16.03
C ARG A 30 -5.53 43.35 -16.73
N ARG A 31 -5.68 43.22 -18.06
CA ARG A 31 -4.50 42.94 -18.91
C ARG A 31 -3.63 44.21 -18.89
N LEU A 32 -2.90 44.39 -17.78
CA LEU A 32 -1.80 45.34 -17.73
C LEU A 32 -0.69 44.83 -18.65
N SER A 33 -0.02 45.75 -19.30
CA SER A 33 1.11 45.55 -20.20
C SER A 33 2.28 44.85 -19.49
N ILE A 34 2.45 43.53 -19.68
CA ILE A 34 3.58 42.76 -19.12
C ILE A 34 4.55 42.43 -20.26
N TRP A 35 5.26 43.46 -20.74
CA TRP A 35 6.55 43.33 -21.42
C TRP A 35 7.46 44.48 -20.96
N ALA A 36 7.45 44.77 -19.65
CA ALA A 36 8.47 45.60 -19.00
C ALA A 36 9.61 44.67 -18.56
N GLY A 37 10.86 45.07 -18.80
CA GLY A 37 12.05 44.29 -18.45
C GLY A 37 12.12 44.08 -16.94
N TYR A 38 12.02 42.83 -16.50
CA TYR A 38 12.35 42.47 -15.13
C TYR A 38 13.88 42.51 -14.99
N GLU A 39 14.38 43.36 -14.10
CA GLU A 39 15.76 43.27 -13.63
C GLU A 39 15.82 42.23 -12.50
N PHE A 40 16.66 41.22 -12.66
CA PHE A 40 16.87 40.19 -11.65
C PHE A 40 18.19 40.45 -10.92
N PRO A 41 18.28 40.19 -9.60
CA PRO A 41 19.54 40.26 -8.89
C PRO A 41 20.62 39.37 -9.53
N ASP A 42 21.84 39.89 -9.70
CA ASP A 42 22.95 39.20 -10.39
C ASP A 42 23.35 37.87 -9.73
N PHE A 43 23.02 37.68 -8.45
CA PHE A 43 23.32 36.44 -7.72
C PHE A 43 22.35 35.29 -8.04
N LEU A 44 21.22 35.56 -8.69
CA LEU A 44 20.31 34.49 -9.13
C LEU A 44 20.88 33.79 -10.37
N PRO A 45 20.65 32.47 -10.54
CA PRO A 45 21.07 31.77 -11.74
C PRO A 45 20.44 32.40 -13.00
N LYS A 46 21.23 32.59 -14.08
CA LYS A 46 20.76 33.19 -15.36
C LYS A 46 19.51 32.53 -15.94
N GLN A 47 19.26 31.27 -15.60
CA GLN A 47 18.06 30.53 -15.97
C GLN A 47 16.76 31.18 -15.45
N VAL A 48 16.82 32.06 -14.45
CA VAL A 48 15.68 32.87 -13.98
C VAL A 48 15.06 33.71 -15.10
N GLU A 49 15.87 34.18 -16.05
CA GLU A 49 15.41 34.96 -17.21
C GLU A 49 14.50 34.15 -18.14
N LYS A 50 14.62 32.82 -18.11
CA LYS A 50 13.87 31.88 -18.95
C LYS A 50 12.54 31.43 -18.33
N ILE A 51 12.26 31.84 -17.09
CA ILE A 51 10.98 31.55 -16.43
C ILE A 51 9.85 32.20 -17.20
N LYS A 52 8.79 31.43 -17.48
CA LYS A 52 7.57 31.87 -18.16
C LYS A 52 6.51 32.37 -17.20
N ASP A 53 6.49 31.86 -15.97
CA ASP A 53 5.53 32.24 -14.94
C ASP A 53 5.75 33.70 -14.48
N PRO A 54 4.81 34.63 -14.73
CA PRO A 54 4.95 36.05 -14.37
C PRO A 54 4.99 36.27 -12.85
N TYR A 55 4.33 35.43 -12.06
CA TYR A 55 4.36 35.52 -10.60
C TYR A 55 5.73 35.12 -10.05
N ALA A 56 6.31 34.06 -10.61
CA ALA A 56 7.68 33.65 -10.29
C ALA A 56 8.69 34.74 -10.66
N ARG A 57 8.56 35.36 -11.84
CA ARG A 57 9.43 36.46 -12.27
C ARG A 57 9.31 37.68 -11.35
N ASN A 58 8.08 38.09 -11.01
CA ASN A 58 7.85 39.22 -10.11
C ASN A 58 8.42 38.98 -8.71
N MET A 59 8.25 37.76 -8.17
CA MET A 59 8.82 37.42 -6.87
C MET A 59 10.34 37.32 -6.95
N ALA A 60 10.91 36.73 -8.01
CA ALA A 60 12.35 36.61 -8.22
C ALA A 60 13.06 37.97 -8.30
N SER A 61 12.46 38.97 -8.96
CA SER A 61 13.03 40.34 -9.01
C SER A 61 13.03 41.05 -7.65
N ARG A 62 12.30 40.52 -6.66
CA ARG A 62 12.23 41.06 -5.29
C ARG A 62 13.13 40.30 -4.29
N ILE A 63 13.80 39.23 -4.73
CA ILE A 63 14.69 38.48 -3.83
C ILE A 63 15.91 39.35 -3.54
N GLU A 64 16.24 39.49 -2.27
CA GLU A 64 17.43 40.18 -1.81
C GLU A 64 18.19 39.31 -0.81
N ARG A 65 19.49 39.59 -0.65
CA ARG A 65 20.34 38.93 0.33
C ARG A 65 20.64 39.88 1.50
N ILE A 66 20.29 39.47 2.71
CA ILE A 66 20.53 40.21 3.95
C ILE A 66 21.59 39.51 4.83
N PRO A 67 22.48 40.23 5.52
CA PRO A 67 23.50 39.63 6.36
C PRO A 67 22.92 39.03 7.65
N VAL A 68 23.14 37.74 7.87
CA VAL A 68 22.76 37.03 9.11
C VAL A 68 24.02 36.46 9.76
N ASN A 69 24.26 36.82 11.02
CA ASN A 69 25.45 36.41 11.78
C ASN A 69 25.12 35.13 12.58
N LEU A 70 25.56 33.97 12.08
CA LEU A 70 25.51 32.72 12.82
C LEU A 70 26.63 32.70 13.87
N SER A 71 26.51 31.80 14.85
CA SER A 71 27.50 31.64 15.93
C SER A 71 28.98 31.53 15.47
N LYS A 72 29.26 31.10 14.22
CA LYS A 72 30.62 30.92 13.69
C LYS A 72 30.88 31.50 12.30
N ASP A 73 29.84 31.93 11.58
CA ASP A 73 29.91 32.32 10.17
C ASP A 73 28.92 33.46 9.88
N ARG A 74 29.22 34.32 8.89
CA ARG A 74 28.28 35.32 8.37
C ARG A 74 27.74 34.84 7.04
N VAL A 75 26.42 34.71 6.92
CA VAL A 75 25.71 34.23 5.73
C VAL A 75 24.91 35.38 5.12
N MET A 76 24.92 35.51 3.80
CA MET A 76 24.04 36.46 3.11
C MET A 76 22.73 35.74 2.75
N SER A 77 21.77 35.80 3.66
CA SER A 77 20.51 35.07 3.61
C SER A 77 19.54 35.66 2.61
N SER A 78 18.99 34.85 1.72
CA SER A 78 18.02 35.29 0.73
C SER A 78 16.60 35.32 1.28
N CYS A 79 15.89 36.41 1.01
CA CYS A 79 14.49 36.57 1.37
C CYS A 79 13.76 37.51 0.42
N VAL A 80 12.44 37.50 0.50
CA VAL A 80 11.57 38.54 -0.05
C VAL A 80 11.00 39.32 1.12
N LYS A 81 11.35 40.61 1.19
CA LYS A 81 10.81 41.55 2.18
C LYS A 81 9.37 41.96 1.87
N PRO A 82 8.58 42.32 2.90
CA PRO A 82 7.26 42.89 2.70
C PRO A 82 7.34 44.24 1.98
N LYS A 83 6.33 44.57 1.17
CA LYS A 83 6.22 45.90 0.54
C LYS A 83 6.02 47.03 1.55
N GLU A 84 5.29 46.75 2.62
CA GLU A 84 4.96 47.71 3.68
C GLU A 84 5.26 47.08 5.04
N GLN A 85 5.94 47.84 5.90
CA GLN A 85 6.10 47.48 7.31
C GLN A 85 4.88 47.97 8.09
N LYS A 86 4.31 47.11 8.91
CA LYS A 86 3.15 47.38 9.77
C LYS A 86 3.53 47.18 11.23
N GLU A 87 2.69 47.65 12.14
CA GLU A 87 2.91 47.42 13.59
C GLU A 87 2.50 46.00 14.02
N ALA A 88 1.56 45.37 13.31
CA ALA A 88 1.08 44.02 13.60
C ALA A 88 2.16 42.94 13.40
N ASN A 89 1.98 41.79 14.06
CA ASN A 89 2.87 40.64 13.92
C ASN A 89 2.94 40.17 12.44
N PRO A 90 4.14 40.03 11.87
CA PRO A 90 4.29 39.64 10.47
C PRO A 90 4.04 38.16 10.25
N VAL A 91 3.65 37.81 9.02
CA VAL A 91 3.59 36.43 8.53
C VAL A 91 4.93 36.07 7.92
N VAL A 92 5.53 34.97 8.38
CA VAL A 92 6.81 34.49 7.89
C VAL A 92 6.62 33.12 7.25
N LEU A 93 6.93 33.06 5.95
CA LEU A 93 6.72 31.91 5.10
C LEU A 93 8.03 31.13 4.93
N LEU A 94 8.03 29.89 5.44
CA LEU A 94 9.08 28.89 5.21
C LEU A 94 8.69 28.01 4.01
N HIS A 95 9.66 27.50 3.27
CA HIS A 95 9.41 26.56 2.15
C HIS A 95 9.59 25.09 2.58
N GLY A 96 9.19 24.14 1.71
CA GLY A 96 9.35 22.70 1.96
C GLY A 96 10.78 22.17 1.75
N PHE A 97 10.94 20.84 1.79
CA PHE A 97 12.23 20.19 1.50
C PHE A 97 12.68 20.49 0.06
N ASP A 98 13.97 20.78 -0.11
CA ASP A 98 14.61 20.97 -1.41
C ASP A 98 13.89 21.98 -2.34
N SER A 99 13.51 23.11 -1.76
CA SER A 99 12.72 24.20 -2.38
C SER A 99 13.34 25.58 -2.10
N THR A 100 12.61 26.65 -2.44
CA THR A 100 13.02 28.05 -2.26
C THR A 100 11.80 28.93 -1.89
N CYS A 101 12.05 30.18 -1.53
CA CYS A 101 11.02 31.19 -1.29
C CYS A 101 10.07 31.39 -2.49
N LEU A 102 10.48 31.05 -3.72
CA LEU A 102 9.63 31.09 -4.93
C LEU A 102 8.47 30.07 -4.89
N GLU A 103 8.46 29.14 -3.94
CA GLU A 103 7.31 28.28 -3.64
C GLU A 103 6.06 29.13 -3.34
N TRP A 104 6.24 30.31 -2.74
CA TRP A 104 5.16 31.19 -2.28
C TRP A 104 4.66 32.21 -3.30
N ARG A 105 5.13 32.15 -4.55
CA ARG A 105 4.85 33.15 -5.60
C ARG A 105 3.37 33.45 -5.88
N TYR A 106 2.46 32.52 -5.62
CA TYR A 106 1.02 32.75 -5.76
C TYR A 106 0.33 33.21 -4.47
N THR A 107 0.84 32.79 -3.31
CA THR A 107 0.19 33.08 -2.02
C THR A 107 0.71 34.36 -1.37
N LEU A 108 2.02 34.66 -1.47
CA LEU A 108 2.59 35.89 -0.88
C LEU A 108 1.90 37.17 -1.40
N PRO A 109 1.66 37.36 -2.71
CA PRO A 109 0.97 38.56 -3.19
C PRO A 109 -0.44 38.70 -2.61
N LEU A 110 -1.17 37.59 -2.43
CA LEU A 110 -2.52 37.58 -1.87
C LEU A 110 -2.53 37.92 -0.37
N LEU A 111 -1.51 37.50 0.38
CA LEU A 111 -1.34 37.89 1.77
C LEU A 111 -1.00 39.37 1.91
N GLU A 112 -0.15 39.91 1.03
CA GLU A 112 0.13 41.36 0.96
C GLU A 112 -1.14 42.15 0.60
N GLU A 113 -1.94 41.67 -0.36
CA GLU A 113 -3.23 42.28 -0.75
C GLU A 113 -4.26 42.22 0.38
N ALA A 114 -4.25 41.17 1.20
CA ALA A 114 -5.03 41.07 2.43
C ALA A 114 -4.51 42.00 3.56
N GLY A 115 -3.45 42.77 3.28
CA GLY A 115 -2.89 43.76 4.19
C GLY A 115 -1.96 43.16 5.24
N LEU A 116 -1.43 41.96 5.06
CA LEU A 116 -0.49 41.34 6.00
C LEU A 116 0.96 41.66 5.62
N GLU A 117 1.75 42.08 6.61
CA GLU A 117 3.20 42.16 6.45
C GLU A 117 3.75 40.75 6.30
N THR A 118 4.23 40.40 5.10
CA THR A 118 4.60 39.02 4.75
C THR A 118 6.06 38.93 4.30
N TRP A 119 6.82 38.05 4.94
CA TRP A 119 8.18 37.69 4.57
C TRP A 119 8.20 36.28 3.98
N ALA A 120 8.96 36.06 2.90
CA ALA A 120 9.32 34.71 2.46
C ALA A 120 10.83 34.51 2.58
N ILE A 121 11.25 33.50 3.33
CA ILE A 121 12.65 33.30 3.72
C ILE A 121 13.13 31.95 3.21
N ASP A 122 14.36 31.91 2.71
CA ASP A 122 15.03 30.66 2.39
C ASP A 122 15.58 29.97 3.64
N ILE A 123 15.27 28.69 3.80
CA ILE A 123 15.81 27.86 4.88
C ILE A 123 17.30 27.62 4.58
N LEU A 124 18.18 27.90 5.56
CA LEU A 124 19.63 27.75 5.45
C LEU A 124 20.03 26.43 4.76
N GLY A 125 20.82 26.52 3.69
CA GLY A 125 21.25 25.36 2.89
C GLY A 125 20.43 25.12 1.61
N TRP A 126 19.23 25.69 1.53
CA TRP A 126 18.40 25.74 0.33
C TRP A 126 18.12 27.18 -0.09
N GLY A 127 17.34 27.38 -1.15
CA GLY A 127 17.11 28.71 -1.68
C GLY A 127 18.32 29.38 -2.33
N PHE A 128 18.34 30.71 -2.31
CA PHE A 128 19.33 31.53 -3.01
C PHE A 128 20.34 32.22 -2.09
N SER A 129 20.49 31.73 -0.85
CA SER A 129 21.38 32.32 0.14
C SER A 129 22.84 32.07 -0.25
N ASP A 130 23.72 33.03 0.07
CA ASP A 130 25.15 32.88 -0.15
C ASP A 130 25.79 32.01 0.91
N LEU A 131 26.33 30.86 0.50
CA LEU A 131 27.01 29.91 1.37
C LEU A 131 28.41 29.61 0.86
N GLU A 132 29.11 30.60 0.29
CA GLU A 132 30.53 30.48 -0.10
C GLU A 132 31.38 29.86 1.02
N ARG A 133 31.12 30.28 2.26
CA ARG A 133 31.58 29.58 3.46
C ARG A 133 30.45 28.75 4.04
N LEU A 134 30.39 27.50 3.62
CA LEU A 134 29.30 26.58 3.96
C LEU A 134 29.24 26.31 5.48
N PRO A 135 28.17 26.75 6.18
CA PRO A 135 27.93 26.36 7.57
C PRO A 135 27.45 24.90 7.64
N SER A 136 27.38 24.31 8.83
CA SER A 136 27.05 22.88 8.97
C SER A 136 25.66 22.50 8.47
N CYS A 137 24.75 23.45 8.23
CA CYS A 137 23.41 23.23 7.66
C CYS A 137 22.58 22.14 8.37
N ASP A 138 22.92 21.81 9.61
CA ASP A 138 22.17 20.91 10.48
C ASP A 138 20.94 21.60 11.09
N VAL A 139 20.13 20.86 11.83
CA VAL A 139 18.92 21.38 12.50
C VAL A 139 19.25 22.57 13.39
N ALA A 140 20.33 22.48 14.18
CA ALA A 140 20.73 23.54 15.10
C ALA A 140 21.12 24.83 14.37
N SER A 141 21.84 24.72 13.26
CA SER A 141 22.28 25.87 12.45
C SER A 141 21.13 26.49 11.67
N LYS A 142 20.20 25.67 11.17
CA LYS A 142 18.95 26.18 10.55
C LYS A 142 18.12 26.95 11.58
N ARG A 143 18.03 26.45 12.82
CA ARG A 143 17.36 27.12 13.93
C ARG A 143 18.06 28.42 14.34
N ASP A 144 19.39 28.41 14.51
CA ASP A 144 20.18 29.62 14.80
C ASP A 144 19.99 30.66 13.69
N HIS A 145 20.06 30.26 12.42
CA HIS A 145 19.83 31.14 11.29
C HIS A 145 18.46 31.85 11.35
N LEU A 146 17.38 31.11 11.62
CA LEU A 146 16.05 31.70 11.75
C LEU A 146 15.96 32.64 12.96
N TYR A 147 16.59 32.27 14.08
CA TYR A 147 16.66 33.11 15.29
C TYR A 147 17.41 34.43 15.04
N GLN A 148 18.55 34.38 14.35
CA GLN A 148 19.37 35.56 14.04
C GLN A 148 18.65 36.49 13.06
N LEU A 149 17.96 35.92 12.07
CA LEU A 149 17.12 36.70 11.17
C LEU A 149 15.98 37.38 11.94
N TRP A 150 15.30 36.64 12.81
CA TRP A 150 14.25 37.18 13.66
C TRP A 150 14.76 38.31 14.56
N SER A 151 15.79 38.05 15.37
CA SER A 151 16.33 39.01 16.34
C SER A 151 17.00 40.24 15.71
N THR A 152 17.48 40.14 14.46
CA THR A 152 18.12 41.26 13.76
C THR A 152 17.14 42.10 12.94
N TYR A 153 16.14 41.47 12.31
CA TYR A 153 15.28 42.14 11.32
C TYR A 153 13.82 42.20 11.70
N ILE A 154 13.24 41.12 12.26
CA ILE A 154 11.81 41.04 12.56
C ILE A 154 11.51 41.65 13.95
N LYS A 155 12.29 41.28 14.97
CA LYS A 155 12.29 41.83 16.34
C LYS A 155 10.96 41.84 17.09
N ARG A 156 10.00 41.02 16.65
CA ARG A 156 8.67 40.88 17.27
C ARG A 156 8.08 39.50 16.98
N PRO A 157 7.10 39.02 17.76
CA PRO A 157 6.47 37.74 17.50
C PRO A 157 5.94 37.65 16.07
N MET A 158 6.09 36.49 15.43
CA MET A 158 5.67 36.25 14.05
C MET A 158 4.63 35.13 13.96
N VAL A 159 3.80 35.17 12.92
CA VAL A 159 2.99 34.02 12.51
C VAL A 159 3.86 33.18 11.58
N LEU A 160 4.30 32.02 12.07
CA LEU A 160 5.23 31.17 11.35
C LEU A 160 4.48 30.12 10.54
N VAL A 161 4.64 30.17 9.22
CA VAL A 161 3.94 29.31 8.26
C VAL A 161 4.94 28.35 7.63
N GLY A 162 4.67 27.05 7.74
CA GLY A 162 5.55 26.01 7.23
C GLY A 162 4.77 24.89 6.52
N PRO A 163 5.06 24.60 5.24
CA PRO A 163 4.52 23.47 4.52
C PRO A 163 5.47 22.27 4.58
N SER A 164 4.95 21.04 4.61
CA SER A 164 5.76 19.82 4.52
C SER A 164 6.89 19.80 5.57
N LEU A 165 8.17 19.68 5.16
CA LEU A 165 9.33 19.81 6.07
C LEU A 165 9.37 21.16 6.80
N GLY A 166 8.94 22.24 6.16
CA GLY A 166 8.85 23.57 6.77
C GLY A 166 7.98 23.58 8.04
N SER A 167 6.99 22.67 8.15
CA SER A 167 6.22 22.49 9.39
C SER A 167 7.07 21.96 10.54
N ALA A 168 8.00 21.04 10.28
CA ALA A 168 8.93 20.53 11.30
C ALA A 168 9.93 21.61 11.73
N VAL A 169 10.40 22.45 10.80
CA VAL A 169 11.21 23.63 11.12
C VAL A 169 10.43 24.59 12.03
N ALA A 170 9.16 24.84 11.71
CA ALA A 170 8.30 25.74 12.48
C ALA A 170 8.02 25.23 13.90
N ILE A 171 7.74 23.93 14.05
CA ILE A 171 7.57 23.30 15.38
C ILE A 171 8.86 23.41 16.19
N ASP A 172 10.00 22.98 15.64
CA ASP A 172 11.29 23.05 16.34
C ASP A 172 11.62 24.48 16.79
N PHE A 173 11.40 25.46 15.91
CA PHE A 173 11.63 26.87 16.25
C PHE A 173 10.69 27.37 17.35
N SER A 174 9.40 27.04 17.28
CA SER A 174 8.39 27.49 18.26
C SER A 174 8.62 26.96 19.68
N ILE A 175 9.21 25.77 19.80
CA ILE A 175 9.53 25.17 21.10
C ILE A 175 10.80 25.78 21.71
N ASN A 176 11.81 26.04 20.87
CA ASN A 176 13.09 26.58 21.34
C ASN A 176 13.06 28.10 21.56
N TYR A 177 12.22 28.83 20.82
CA TYR A 177 12.06 30.28 20.92
C TYR A 177 10.56 30.66 20.93
N PRO A 178 9.81 30.27 21.98
CA PRO A 178 8.38 30.50 22.05
C PRO A 178 7.98 31.98 22.00
N GLU A 179 8.86 32.89 22.43
CA GLU A 179 8.68 34.34 22.38
C GLU A 179 8.74 34.92 20.96
N ALA A 180 9.39 34.22 20.04
CA ALA A 180 9.53 34.65 18.65
C ALA A 180 8.30 34.28 17.80
N VAL A 181 7.44 33.38 18.28
CA VAL A 181 6.29 32.84 17.54
C VAL A 181 5.00 33.24 18.25
N ASP A 182 4.09 33.90 17.53
CA ASP A 182 2.74 34.21 18.00
C ASP A 182 1.79 33.04 17.71
N ARG A 183 1.80 32.56 16.46
CA ARG A 183 0.95 31.46 15.96
C ARG A 183 1.67 30.61 14.95
N LEU A 184 1.17 29.39 14.75
CA LEU A 184 1.66 28.45 13.77
C LEU A 184 0.62 28.17 12.67
N VAL A 185 1.09 28.07 11.43
CA VAL A 185 0.30 27.51 10.32
C VAL A 185 1.10 26.35 9.72
N LEU A 186 0.55 25.14 9.80
CA LEU A 186 1.18 23.92 9.33
C LEU A 186 0.39 23.38 8.14
N ILE A 187 1.02 23.30 6.97
CA ILE A 187 0.36 22.87 5.73
C ILE A 187 0.91 21.50 5.32
N ASN A 188 0.05 20.48 5.23
CA ASN A 188 0.42 19.11 4.85
C ASN A 188 1.70 18.64 5.57
N ALA A 189 1.67 18.72 6.90
CA ALA A 189 2.84 18.74 7.76
C ALA A 189 3.61 17.41 7.81
N SER A 190 4.90 17.44 7.47
CA SER A 190 5.80 16.27 7.56
C SER A 190 6.52 16.23 8.91
N VAL A 191 5.79 15.95 9.99
CA VAL A 191 6.28 16.06 11.38
C VAL A 191 6.53 14.73 12.09
N TYR A 192 6.01 13.62 11.54
CA TYR A 192 6.22 12.26 12.08
C TYR A 192 7.40 11.52 11.46
N ALA A 193 8.22 12.20 10.66
CA ALA A 193 9.48 11.65 10.19
C ALA A 193 10.49 11.59 11.34
N LYS A 194 11.08 10.41 11.58
CA LYS A 194 12.18 10.23 12.56
C LYS A 194 13.51 10.71 11.97
N GLY A 195 13.56 11.96 11.52
CA GLY A 195 14.72 12.53 10.84
C GLY A 195 14.95 11.97 9.43
N THR A 196 16.19 12.05 8.97
CA THR A 196 16.66 11.40 7.74
C THR A 196 16.91 9.90 7.94
N GLY A 197 16.66 9.38 9.15
CA GLY A 197 16.74 7.96 9.48
C GLY A 197 18.08 7.33 9.09
N LYS A 198 18.03 6.21 8.36
CA LYS A 198 19.23 5.49 7.88
C LYS A 198 20.07 6.31 6.90
N LEU A 199 19.49 7.32 6.23
CA LEU A 199 20.23 8.20 5.31
C LEU A 199 21.31 9.00 6.05
N ALA A 200 21.12 9.29 7.35
CA ALA A 200 22.12 9.95 8.18
C ALA A 200 23.42 9.12 8.32
N THR A 201 23.30 7.80 8.25
CA THR A 201 24.40 6.84 8.42
C THR A 201 25.08 6.45 7.11
N LEU A 202 24.63 7.01 5.97
CA LEU A 202 25.19 6.69 4.67
C LEU A 202 26.62 7.24 4.53
N PRO A 203 27.51 6.50 3.85
CA PRO A 203 28.79 7.07 3.43
C PRO A 203 28.56 8.35 2.64
N LYS A 204 29.36 9.39 2.90
CA LYS A 204 29.24 10.69 2.21
C LYS A 204 29.07 10.53 0.70
N THR A 205 29.88 9.69 0.06
CA THR A 205 29.81 9.42 -1.39
C THR A 205 28.44 8.93 -1.87
N VAL A 206 27.74 8.11 -1.08
CA VAL A 206 26.40 7.63 -1.39
C VAL A 206 25.36 8.72 -1.15
N ALA A 207 25.51 9.52 -0.11
CA ALA A 207 24.67 10.70 0.12
C ALA A 207 24.80 11.70 -1.04
N TYR A 208 26.01 11.99 -1.52
CA TYR A 208 26.24 12.82 -2.72
C TYR A 208 25.59 12.21 -3.96
N ALA A 209 25.72 10.90 -4.18
CA ALA A 209 25.06 10.24 -5.32
C ALA A 209 23.53 10.36 -5.24
N GLY A 210 22.94 10.20 -4.06
CA GLY A 210 21.50 10.38 -3.83
C GLY A 210 21.04 11.83 -4.06
N VAL A 211 21.77 12.80 -3.52
CA VAL A 211 21.49 14.23 -3.72
C VAL A 211 21.66 14.64 -5.18
N TYR A 212 22.66 14.10 -5.88
CA TYR A 212 22.85 14.32 -7.31
C TYR A 212 21.64 13.86 -8.13
N LEU A 213 21.01 12.73 -7.76
CA LEU A 213 19.78 12.26 -8.40
C LEU A 213 18.61 13.25 -8.21
N LEU A 214 18.55 14.02 -7.12
CA LEU A 214 17.51 15.03 -6.93
C LEU A 214 17.57 16.17 -7.98
N LYS A 215 18.70 16.35 -8.68
CA LYS A 215 18.79 17.28 -9.82
C LYS A 215 18.05 16.79 -11.08
N SER A 216 17.69 15.51 -11.13
CA SER A 216 17.08 14.83 -12.27
C SER A 216 15.68 15.36 -12.56
N ILE A 217 15.45 15.79 -13.81
CA ILE A 217 14.11 16.23 -14.27
C ILE A 217 13.08 15.10 -14.13
N PRO A 218 13.34 13.85 -14.57
CA PRO A 218 12.40 12.75 -14.36
C PRO A 218 11.99 12.55 -12.90
N ILE A 219 12.94 12.60 -11.95
CA ILE A 219 12.65 12.39 -10.53
C ILE A 219 11.82 13.54 -9.97
N ARG A 220 12.14 14.79 -10.33
CA ARG A 220 11.35 15.96 -9.91
C ARG A 220 9.97 16.02 -10.57
N LEU A 221 9.83 15.57 -11.81
CA LEU A 221 8.51 15.43 -12.46
C LEU A 221 7.67 14.36 -11.77
N TYR A 222 8.28 13.23 -11.38
CA TYR A 222 7.61 12.21 -10.59
C TYR A 222 7.18 12.75 -9.22
N ALA A 223 8.07 13.43 -8.50
CA ALA A 223 7.73 14.09 -7.24
C ALA A 223 6.61 15.14 -7.42
N THR A 224 6.61 15.88 -8.53
CA THR A 224 5.53 16.82 -8.88
C THR A 224 4.21 16.09 -9.10
N SER A 225 4.22 14.92 -9.75
CA SER A 225 3.00 14.13 -9.94
C SER A 225 2.40 13.59 -8.62
N LEU A 226 3.23 13.38 -7.61
CA LEU A 226 2.77 13.01 -6.25
C LEU A 226 2.31 14.24 -5.46
N ALA A 227 2.99 15.38 -5.63
CA ALA A 227 2.74 16.57 -4.84
C ALA A 227 1.48 17.36 -5.28
N PHE A 228 1.01 17.14 -6.50
CA PHE A 228 -0.10 17.90 -7.07
C PHE A 228 -1.24 17.01 -7.53
N ASN A 229 -2.48 17.36 -7.16
CA ASN A 229 -3.66 16.78 -7.79
C ASN A 229 -3.93 17.43 -9.16
N GLY A 230 -3.71 16.69 -10.26
CA GLY A 230 -4.25 17.03 -11.59
C GLY A 230 -3.58 18.17 -12.36
N LEU A 231 -2.28 18.43 -12.17
CA LEU A 231 -1.56 19.49 -12.90
C LEU A 231 -1.31 19.16 -14.38
N PRO A 232 -1.50 20.14 -15.32
CA PRO A 232 -1.03 20.00 -16.69
C PRO A 232 0.49 19.77 -16.78
N LEU A 233 0.94 19.00 -17.79
CA LEU A 233 2.36 18.70 -18.00
C LEU A 233 3.20 19.98 -18.18
N SER A 234 2.69 20.98 -18.90
CA SER A 234 3.39 22.26 -19.10
C SER A 234 3.66 22.98 -17.77
N THR A 235 2.68 22.97 -16.87
CA THR A 235 2.80 23.59 -15.54
C THR A 235 3.73 22.77 -14.65
N SER A 236 3.70 21.45 -14.76
CA SER A 236 4.60 20.54 -14.03
C SER A 236 6.07 20.73 -14.45
N ILE A 237 6.32 20.93 -15.74
CA ILE A 237 7.66 21.24 -16.27
C ILE A 237 8.12 22.62 -15.77
N GLU A 238 7.24 23.62 -15.81
CA GLU A 238 7.56 24.97 -15.31
C GLU A 238 7.86 24.95 -13.80
N TRP A 239 7.03 24.28 -13.00
CA TRP A 239 7.26 24.04 -11.57
C TRP A 239 8.62 23.41 -11.30
N THR A 240 8.93 22.33 -12.04
CA THR A 240 10.20 21.62 -11.93
C THR A 240 11.40 22.51 -12.29
N ASN A 241 11.26 23.35 -13.33
CA ASN A 241 12.33 24.26 -13.74
C ASN A 241 12.60 25.33 -12.69
N ILE A 242 11.56 25.94 -12.12
CA ILE A 242 11.67 26.95 -11.07
C ILE A 242 12.29 26.33 -9.81
N GLY A 243 11.77 25.18 -9.35
CA GLY A 243 12.26 24.51 -8.16
C GLY A 243 13.71 24.05 -8.25
N ARG A 244 14.25 23.87 -9.45
CA ARG A 244 15.64 23.42 -9.67
C ARG A 244 16.65 24.55 -9.77
N LEU A 245 16.23 25.82 -9.77
CA LEU A 245 17.15 26.96 -9.91
C LEU A 245 18.21 26.96 -8.80
N HIS A 246 17.83 26.72 -7.55
CA HIS A 246 18.80 26.66 -6.45
C HIS A 246 19.82 25.52 -6.57
N CYS A 247 19.50 24.43 -7.29
CA CYS A 247 20.43 23.31 -7.50
C CYS A 247 21.63 23.67 -8.39
N LEU A 248 21.55 24.83 -9.06
CA LEU A 248 22.61 25.38 -9.89
C LEU A 248 23.66 26.13 -9.05
N LEU A 249 23.38 26.39 -7.77
CA LEU A 249 24.33 27.00 -6.86
C LEU A 249 25.39 25.97 -6.41
N PRO A 250 26.66 26.39 -6.29
CA PRO A 250 27.77 25.45 -6.12
C PRO A 250 27.72 24.68 -4.79
N TRP A 251 27.12 25.27 -3.75
CA TRP A 251 27.02 24.69 -2.40
C TRP A 251 25.78 23.83 -2.17
N TRP A 252 24.81 23.79 -3.08
CA TRP A 252 23.52 23.11 -2.83
C TRP A 252 23.69 21.63 -2.52
N GLU A 253 24.62 20.94 -3.22
CA GLU A 253 24.88 19.52 -2.97
C GLU A 253 25.45 19.29 -1.57
N ASP A 254 26.49 20.05 -1.21
CA ASP A 254 27.15 19.95 0.09
C ASP A 254 26.20 20.30 1.24
N ALA A 255 25.40 21.36 1.09
CA ALA A 255 24.42 21.78 2.08
C ALA A 255 23.34 20.72 2.30
N THR A 256 22.83 20.12 1.22
CA THR A 256 21.81 19.07 1.29
C THR A 256 22.40 17.79 1.89
N VAL A 257 23.61 17.39 1.51
CA VAL A 257 24.30 16.23 2.11
C VAL A 257 24.56 16.46 3.60
N ASN A 258 25.01 17.64 3.99
CA ASN A 258 25.23 17.99 5.40
C ASN A 258 23.93 17.87 6.22
N PHE A 259 22.82 18.42 5.72
CA PHE A 259 21.52 18.23 6.35
C PHE A 259 21.15 16.74 6.46
N MET A 260 21.29 15.97 5.38
CA MET A 260 20.95 14.54 5.35
C MET A 260 21.77 13.72 6.36
N ILE A 261 23.07 13.98 6.47
CA ILE A 261 23.98 13.28 7.38
C ILE A 261 23.80 13.73 8.83
N SER A 262 23.34 14.96 9.07
CA SER A 262 23.09 15.48 10.42
C SER A 262 21.92 14.82 11.17
N GLY A 263 21.16 13.95 10.51
CA GLY A 263 19.99 13.28 11.10
C GLY A 263 18.66 13.95 10.77
N GLY A 264 18.66 15.15 10.19
CA GLY A 264 17.44 15.88 9.83
C GLY A 264 16.53 16.21 11.03
N TYR A 265 15.29 16.63 10.75
CA TYR A 265 14.32 16.99 11.78
C TYR A 265 13.61 15.76 12.36
N ASN A 266 13.64 15.60 13.68
CA ASN A 266 12.76 14.71 14.44
C ASN A 266 12.08 15.53 15.53
N VAL A 267 10.79 15.86 15.32
CA VAL A 267 10.03 16.74 16.22
C VAL A 267 8.87 16.03 16.91
N ILE A 268 8.79 14.69 16.82
CA ILE A 268 7.66 13.91 17.35
C ILE A 268 7.44 14.20 18.83
N ASP A 269 8.51 14.14 19.63
CA ASP A 269 8.48 14.39 21.07
C ASP A 269 8.24 15.87 21.41
N GLN A 270 8.31 16.77 20.42
CA GLN A 270 8.08 18.20 20.60
C GLN A 270 6.61 18.60 20.36
N ILE A 271 5.83 17.79 19.61
CA ILE A 271 4.47 18.13 19.17
C ILE A 271 3.57 18.42 20.37
N GLU A 272 3.56 17.55 21.37
CA GLU A 272 2.71 17.68 22.57
C GLU A 272 3.04 18.92 23.43
N HIS A 273 4.22 19.52 23.23
CA HIS A 273 4.68 20.69 23.97
C HIS A 273 4.37 22.02 23.26
N VAL A 274 3.83 21.99 22.05
CA VAL A 274 3.47 23.20 21.30
C VAL A 274 2.27 23.86 21.96
N LYS A 275 2.46 25.09 22.46
CA LYS A 275 1.42 25.86 23.16
C LYS A 275 0.72 26.88 22.26
N HIS A 276 1.32 27.21 21.14
CA HIS A 276 0.83 28.25 20.22
C HIS A 276 -0.48 27.85 19.56
N LYS A 277 -1.35 28.85 19.34
CA LYS A 277 -2.56 28.66 18.51
C LYS A 277 -2.10 28.21 17.12
N THR A 278 -2.64 27.09 16.65
CA THR A 278 -2.16 26.44 15.42
C THR A 278 -3.29 26.26 14.42
N LEU A 279 -3.03 26.58 13.15
CA LEU A 279 -3.90 26.22 12.02
C LEU A 279 -3.23 25.09 11.24
N ILE A 280 -3.92 23.97 11.08
CA ILE A 280 -3.49 22.85 10.24
C ILE A 280 -4.29 22.90 8.94
N ILE A 281 -3.61 22.94 7.80
CA ILE A 281 -4.23 22.91 6.47
C ILE A 281 -3.83 21.61 5.79
N LEU A 282 -4.81 20.81 5.34
CA LEU A 282 -4.57 19.55 4.62
C LEU A 282 -5.20 19.58 3.24
N GLY A 283 -4.43 19.25 2.21
CA GLY A 283 -4.97 18.80 0.93
C GLY A 283 -5.66 17.43 1.06
N GLU A 284 -6.88 17.31 0.54
CA GLU A 284 -7.66 16.05 0.55
C GLU A 284 -6.98 14.90 -0.20
N ASP A 285 -6.30 15.19 -1.30
CA ASP A 285 -5.65 14.21 -2.17
C ASP A 285 -4.12 14.23 -2.03
N ASP A 286 -3.63 14.47 -0.81
CA ASP A 286 -2.20 14.39 -0.55
C ASP A 286 -1.72 12.92 -0.62
N HIS A 287 -0.92 12.61 -1.64
CA HIS A 287 -0.31 11.30 -1.83
C HIS A 287 1.05 11.15 -1.14
N ILE A 288 1.58 12.21 -0.53
CA ILE A 288 2.88 12.24 0.16
C ILE A 288 2.67 12.07 1.66
N ILE A 289 1.76 12.84 2.26
CA ILE A 289 1.40 12.74 3.68
C ILE A 289 -0.03 12.22 3.79
N ASP A 290 -0.18 11.03 4.38
CA ASP A 290 -1.50 10.45 4.64
C ASP A 290 -2.32 11.42 5.50
N TYR A 291 -3.56 11.70 5.06
CA TYR A 291 -4.54 12.50 5.79
C TYR A 291 -4.66 12.12 7.27
N LYS A 292 -4.53 10.83 7.60
CA LYS A 292 -4.55 10.32 8.98
C LYS A 292 -3.46 10.95 9.85
N LEU A 293 -2.28 11.22 9.29
CA LEU A 293 -1.20 11.89 10.02
C LEU A 293 -1.56 13.34 10.32
N GLY A 294 -2.25 14.03 9.42
CA GLY A 294 -2.77 15.37 9.68
C GLY A 294 -3.87 15.41 10.75
N VAL A 295 -4.76 14.42 10.77
CA VAL A 295 -5.77 14.26 11.84
C VAL A 295 -5.11 13.93 13.17
N ARG A 296 -4.12 13.01 13.16
CA ARG A 296 -3.32 12.69 14.35
C ARG A 296 -2.65 13.95 14.93
N LEU A 297 -2.04 14.76 14.08
CA LEU A 297 -1.41 16.01 14.48
C LEU A 297 -2.42 16.98 15.11
N HIS A 298 -3.65 17.04 14.57
CA HIS A 298 -4.72 17.82 15.18
C HIS A 298 -5.11 17.31 16.57
N CYS A 299 -5.14 15.98 16.78
CA CYS A 299 -5.43 15.40 18.08
C CYS A 299 -4.30 15.63 19.11
N GLU A 300 -3.04 15.61 18.68
CA GLU A 300 -1.87 15.80 19.55
C GLU A 300 -1.59 17.29 19.86
N LEU A 301 -2.10 18.21 19.05
CA LEU A 301 -1.97 19.66 19.28
C LEU A 301 -3.22 20.25 19.95
N PRO A 302 -3.15 20.59 21.25
CA PRO A 302 -4.34 20.97 22.02
C PRO A 302 -5.02 22.27 21.56
N ASN A 303 -4.27 23.17 20.92
CA ASN A 303 -4.76 24.47 20.42
C ASN A 303 -4.82 24.54 18.88
N ALA A 304 -4.92 23.39 18.20
CA ALA A 304 -4.98 23.33 16.75
C ALA A 304 -6.41 23.43 16.21
N THR A 305 -6.59 24.15 15.10
CA THR A 305 -7.78 24.08 14.24
C THR A 305 -7.41 23.40 12.94
N LEU A 306 -8.18 22.41 12.53
CA LEU A 306 -7.98 21.70 11.26
C LEU A 306 -8.87 22.28 10.15
N ARG A 307 -8.28 22.46 8.96
CA ARG A 307 -8.96 22.85 7.72
C ARG A 307 -8.52 21.95 6.59
N GLN A 308 -9.48 21.24 6.01
CA GLN A 308 -9.24 20.42 4.82
C GLN A 308 -9.61 21.22 3.57
N ILE A 309 -8.77 21.14 2.55
CA ILE A 309 -8.98 21.75 1.24
C ILE A 309 -9.32 20.62 0.26
N PRO A 310 -10.57 20.55 -0.22
CA PRO A 310 -10.99 19.47 -1.10
C PRO A 310 -10.28 19.53 -2.45
N LYS A 311 -10.14 18.41 -3.16
CA LYS A 311 -9.51 18.34 -4.50
C LYS A 311 -8.13 19.00 -4.57
N CYS A 312 -7.25 18.69 -3.64
CA CYS A 312 -5.97 19.38 -3.49
C CYS A 312 -4.89 18.42 -2.98
N GLY A 313 -3.71 18.46 -3.60
CA GLY A 313 -2.57 17.60 -3.24
C GLY A 313 -1.72 18.17 -2.10
N HIS A 314 -0.44 17.74 -2.07
CA HIS A 314 0.53 18.03 -1.01
C HIS A 314 0.90 19.52 -0.85
N ILE A 315 0.73 20.35 -1.88
CA ILE A 315 1.13 21.78 -1.85
C ILE A 315 -0.07 22.72 -2.07
N PRO A 316 -1.02 22.82 -1.10
CA PRO A 316 -2.23 23.64 -1.27
C PRO A 316 -2.00 25.13 -1.48
N HIS A 317 -0.95 25.71 -0.88
CA HIS A 317 -0.59 27.12 -1.05
C HIS A 317 -0.13 27.47 -2.47
N VAL A 318 0.03 26.47 -3.33
CA VAL A 318 0.30 26.66 -4.76
C VAL A 318 -0.91 26.29 -5.60
N GLN A 319 -1.61 25.20 -5.26
CA GLN A 319 -2.77 24.73 -6.03
C GLN A 319 -4.02 25.59 -5.82
N LYS A 320 -4.26 26.05 -4.60
CA LYS A 320 -5.42 26.86 -4.19
C LYS A 320 -4.96 28.06 -3.35
N PRO A 321 -4.12 28.95 -3.92
CA PRO A 321 -3.48 30.03 -3.20
C PRO A 321 -4.51 31.02 -2.63
N ASP A 322 -5.65 31.22 -3.30
CA ASP A 322 -6.75 32.08 -2.84
C ASP A 322 -7.43 31.54 -1.57
N VAL A 323 -7.62 30.22 -1.49
CA VAL A 323 -8.21 29.57 -0.31
C VAL A 323 -7.22 29.60 0.85
N VAL A 324 -5.96 29.22 0.59
CA VAL A 324 -4.93 29.18 1.63
C VAL A 324 -4.62 30.57 2.18
N SER A 325 -4.45 31.58 1.32
CA SER A 325 -4.22 32.96 1.76
C SER A 325 -5.36 33.50 2.61
N ARG A 326 -6.61 33.21 2.25
CA ARG A 326 -7.79 33.58 3.04
C ARG A 326 -7.80 32.90 4.41
N LEU A 327 -7.56 31.59 4.47
CA LEU A 327 -7.49 30.85 5.73
C LEU A 327 -6.39 31.39 6.65
N ILE A 328 -5.21 31.71 6.10
CA ILE A 328 -4.13 32.35 6.85
C ILE A 328 -4.58 33.72 7.34
N ALA A 329 -5.13 34.57 6.47
CA ALA A 329 -5.55 35.92 6.85
C ALA A 329 -6.64 35.93 7.94
N GLU A 330 -7.67 35.09 7.80
CA GLU A 330 -8.72 34.91 8.81
C GLU A 330 -8.13 34.45 10.14
N PHE A 331 -7.19 33.49 10.10
CA PHE A 331 -6.55 32.97 11.30
C PHE A 331 -5.70 34.02 12.02
N VAL A 332 -4.95 34.84 11.27
CA VAL A 332 -4.18 35.97 11.82
C VAL A 332 -5.10 37.04 12.41
N GLN A 333 -6.23 37.32 11.77
CA GLN A 333 -7.15 38.40 12.18
C GLN A 333 -8.18 37.99 13.25
N SER A 334 -8.33 36.69 13.51
CA SER A 334 -9.38 36.11 14.38
C SER A 334 -9.48 36.67 15.81
N ASP A 335 -8.43 37.34 16.32
CA ASP A 335 -8.43 37.92 17.66
C ASP A 335 -8.78 39.44 17.67
N GLN A 336 -8.79 40.12 16.52
CA GLN A 336 -9.21 41.53 16.44
C GLN A 336 -10.74 41.69 16.44
N SER A 337 -11.47 40.69 15.97
CA SER A 337 -12.94 40.67 15.92
C SER A 337 -13.61 40.45 17.28
N GLN A 338 -12.91 39.98 18.32
CA GLN A 338 -13.48 39.78 19.65
C GLN A 338 -13.54 41.06 20.51
N LYS A 339 -12.92 42.17 20.09
CA LYS A 339 -13.02 43.48 20.77
C LYS A 339 -14.16 44.36 20.26
N ALA A 340 -14.90 43.95 19.22
CA ALA A 340 -15.96 44.75 18.60
C ALA A 340 -17.32 44.03 18.60
N LYS A 341 -18.00 44.14 19.76
CA LYS A 341 -19.43 43.87 20.04
C LYS A 341 -20.02 42.46 19.80
N PRO A 342 -20.95 42.04 20.68
CA PRO A 342 -21.70 40.79 20.55
C PRO A 342 -22.89 41.01 19.60
N ASP A 343 -23.14 40.08 18.68
CA ASP A 343 -24.42 39.38 18.52
C ASP A 343 -24.52 38.62 17.18
N SER A 344 -25.01 37.39 17.31
CA SER A 344 -25.66 36.55 16.28
C SER A 344 -24.86 36.10 15.05
N VAL A 345 -24.22 34.91 15.12
CA VAL A 345 -24.38 33.85 14.09
C VAL A 345 -24.18 32.48 14.77
N SER A 346 -25.11 31.56 14.51
CA SER A 346 -25.27 30.23 15.07
C SER A 346 -24.08 29.29 14.88
N THR A 347 -23.54 28.80 16.00
CA THR A 347 -22.65 27.64 16.08
C THR A 347 -23.47 26.37 15.82
N ILE A 348 -23.15 25.60 14.77
CA ILE A 348 -23.66 24.22 14.63
C ILE A 348 -22.73 23.32 15.43
N SER A 349 -23.16 22.96 16.64
CA SER A 349 -22.58 21.91 17.45
C SER A 349 -23.08 20.54 16.96
N VAL A 350 -22.16 19.68 16.53
CA VAL A 350 -22.46 18.26 16.33
C VAL A 350 -22.07 17.52 17.62
N PRO A 351 -22.99 16.78 18.27
CA PRO A 351 -22.67 16.09 19.51
C PRO A 351 -21.84 14.83 19.21
N VAL A 352 -20.65 14.76 19.80
CA VAL A 352 -19.85 13.54 19.88
C VAL A 352 -20.43 12.68 21.00
N MET A 353 -21.14 11.60 20.65
CA MET A 353 -21.46 10.55 21.61
C MET A 353 -20.20 9.72 21.89
N ILE A 354 -19.54 10.01 23.00
CA ILE A 354 -18.54 9.12 23.61
C ILE A 354 -19.31 8.14 24.50
N SER A 355 -19.34 6.86 24.12
CA SER A 355 -19.76 5.77 24.99
C SER A 355 -18.55 5.23 25.77
N PRO A 356 -18.52 5.30 27.12
CA PRO A 356 -17.39 4.83 27.90
C PRO A 356 -17.66 3.42 28.46
N THR A 357 -17.47 2.36 27.68
CA THR A 357 -17.35 1.00 28.23
C THR A 357 -16.57 0.07 27.31
N CYS A 358 -15.24 0.02 27.45
CA CYS A 358 -14.46 -1.21 27.22
C CYS A 358 -13.03 -1.04 27.77
N THR A 359 -12.83 -1.38 29.04
CA THR A 359 -11.50 -1.57 29.63
C THR A 359 -11.02 -2.99 29.33
N SER A 360 -10.26 -3.20 28.25
CA SER A 360 -9.46 -4.44 28.12
C SER A 360 -8.13 -4.25 28.85
N ARG A 361 -7.94 -5.00 29.94
CA ARG A 361 -6.69 -5.07 30.71
C ARG A 361 -5.55 -5.57 29.81
N TYR A 362 -4.60 -4.69 29.48
CA TYR A 362 -3.24 -5.11 29.10
C TYR A 362 -2.42 -5.24 30.39
N LEU A 363 -1.96 -6.45 30.68
CA LEU A 363 -0.96 -6.71 31.73
C LEU A 363 0.41 -6.23 31.23
N ALA A 364 0.84 -5.06 31.68
CA ALA A 364 2.22 -4.61 31.58
C ALA A 364 3.01 -5.10 32.81
N TYR A 365 4.12 -5.82 32.59
CA TYR A 365 5.10 -6.10 33.64
C TYR A 365 6.05 -4.90 33.79
N PRO A 366 6.39 -4.48 35.02
CA PRO A 366 7.29 -3.36 35.25
C PRO A 366 8.75 -3.80 35.12
N VAL A 367 9.53 -3.06 34.33
CA VAL A 367 11.00 -3.14 34.32
C VAL A 367 11.52 -1.99 35.18
N SER A 368 12.05 -2.31 36.36
CA SER A 368 12.73 -1.36 37.23
C SER A 368 14.13 -1.03 36.71
N PRO A 369 14.62 0.22 36.87
CA PRO A 369 15.95 0.63 36.42
C PRO A 369 17.02 0.26 37.47
N PRO A 370 18.27 -0.09 37.08
CA PRO A 370 19.36 -0.17 38.03
C PRO A 370 20.03 1.21 38.20
N SER A 371 20.03 1.72 39.42
CA SER A 371 20.85 2.86 39.85
C SER A 371 22.30 2.44 40.18
N PRO A 372 23.30 3.33 40.04
CA PRO A 372 24.71 3.00 40.18
C PRO A 372 25.28 3.35 41.57
N GLN A 373 26.04 2.45 42.20
CA GLN A 373 27.00 2.78 43.25
C GLN A 373 28.18 1.80 43.19
N PHE A 374 29.39 2.30 42.91
CA PHE A 374 30.52 2.29 43.86
C PHE A 374 31.76 2.89 43.18
N ARG A 375 32.39 3.87 43.87
CA ARG A 375 33.62 4.55 43.51
C ARG A 375 34.57 4.43 44.70
N ALA A 376 35.86 4.16 44.42
CA ALA A 376 37.09 4.41 45.21
C ALA A 376 38.04 3.21 45.03
N GLY A 377 39.35 3.32 44.80
CA GLY A 377 40.27 4.45 44.73
C GLY A 377 41.72 3.94 44.87
N VAL A 378 42.64 4.55 44.11
CA VAL A 378 44.05 4.83 44.44
C VAL A 378 45.07 3.69 44.66
N GLY A 379 45.96 3.47 43.67
CA GLY A 379 47.38 3.89 43.70
C GLY A 379 48.47 3.04 44.37
N GLY A 380 49.58 2.79 43.64
CA GLY A 380 50.91 2.40 44.15
C GLY A 380 51.71 1.52 43.15
N ALA A 381 52.47 2.07 42.21
CA ALA A 381 53.93 2.34 42.27
C ALA A 381 54.80 1.05 42.36
N THR A 382 55.86 0.73 41.61
CA THR A 382 56.76 1.30 40.55
C THR A 382 57.88 0.22 40.29
N PRO A 383 59.06 0.44 39.65
CA PRO A 383 59.39 0.26 38.22
C PRO A 383 60.60 -0.73 37.96
N PRO A 384 61.59 -0.49 37.07
CA PRO A 384 61.76 -1.03 35.70
C PRO A 384 63.07 -1.84 35.47
N ALA A 385 63.30 -2.42 34.27
CA ALA A 385 64.60 -2.44 33.53
C ALA A 385 64.72 -3.53 32.42
N LEU A 386 64.84 -3.05 31.17
CA LEU A 386 65.90 -3.29 30.17
C LEU A 386 66.40 -4.73 29.80
N THR A 387 66.02 -5.11 28.57
CA THR A 387 66.85 -5.61 27.43
C THR A 387 67.85 -6.78 27.60
N LYS A 388 67.70 -7.81 26.73
CA LYS A 388 68.70 -8.18 25.69
C LYS A 388 68.24 -9.32 24.74
N LEU A 389 68.16 -8.95 23.47
CA LEU A 389 68.69 -9.60 22.25
C LEU A 389 68.94 -11.13 22.16
N LYS A 390 68.32 -11.70 21.09
CA LYS A 390 68.90 -12.41 19.92
C LYS A 390 69.43 -13.86 20.00
N TRP A 391 69.08 -14.56 18.90
CA TRP A 391 69.80 -15.60 18.13
C TRP A 391 69.55 -17.05 18.59
N LEU A 392 69.15 -18.04 17.75
CA LEU A 392 69.44 -18.26 16.32
C LEU A 392 68.58 -19.36 15.61
N ASN A 393 68.17 -19.03 14.38
CA ASN A 393 67.99 -19.80 13.14
C ASN A 393 67.96 -21.34 13.11
N SER A 394 67.03 -21.88 12.28
CA SER A 394 67.40 -22.44 10.96
C SER A 394 66.22 -22.63 9.98
N ARG A 395 66.32 -21.89 8.86
CA ARG A 395 66.13 -22.32 7.45
C ARG A 395 64.72 -22.58 6.86
N ARG A 396 64.32 -21.57 6.07
CA ARG A 396 63.98 -21.61 4.62
C ARG A 396 62.66 -22.29 4.14
N LEU A 397 61.86 -21.43 3.49
CA LEU A 397 61.18 -21.56 2.18
C LEU A 397 59.67 -21.94 2.12
N ARG A 398 58.88 -20.96 1.63
CA ARG A 398 57.73 -21.00 0.67
C ARG A 398 56.33 -20.59 1.19
N ILE A 399 55.87 -19.44 0.67
CA ILE A 399 54.53 -19.15 0.09
C ILE A 399 53.33 -19.88 0.71
N TRP A 400 52.40 -19.14 1.33
CA TRP A 400 50.97 -19.47 1.30
C TRP A 400 50.16 -18.24 0.88
N ALA A 401 50.11 -18.03 -0.44
CA ALA A 401 49.00 -17.36 -1.09
C ALA A 401 47.98 -18.46 -1.47
N GLY A 402 46.73 -18.33 -1.00
CA GLY A 402 45.60 -19.22 -1.30
C GLY A 402 45.43 -20.38 -0.30
N GLY A 403 44.23 -20.55 0.30
CA GLY A 403 43.90 -21.80 1.00
C GLY A 403 42.90 -21.82 2.18
N ASP A 404 42.21 -20.73 2.56
CA ASP A 404 41.32 -20.75 3.75
C ASP A 404 39.86 -21.18 3.48
N PHE A 405 39.49 -21.42 2.23
CA PHE A 405 38.12 -21.79 1.84
C PHE A 405 38.13 -23.10 1.04
N PRO A 406 37.09 -23.94 1.18
CA PRO A 406 36.95 -25.12 0.35
C PRO A 406 37.01 -24.78 -1.15
N ASP A 407 37.78 -25.56 -1.93
CA ASP A 407 38.05 -25.30 -3.35
C ASP A 407 36.78 -25.26 -4.23
N PHE A 408 35.68 -25.86 -3.76
CA PHE A 408 34.41 -25.85 -4.47
C PHE A 408 33.61 -24.55 -4.33
N LEU A 409 33.99 -23.65 -3.40
CA LEU A 409 33.36 -22.34 -3.27
C LEU A 409 33.85 -21.39 -4.38
N PRO A 410 33.00 -20.50 -4.91
CA PRO A 410 33.43 -19.51 -5.89
C PRO A 410 34.56 -18.62 -5.34
N LYS A 411 35.59 -18.33 -6.14
CA LYS A 411 36.76 -17.49 -5.74
C LYS A 411 36.36 -16.13 -5.17
N GLN A 412 35.19 -15.62 -5.54
CA GLN A 412 34.60 -14.39 -5.02
C GLN A 412 34.38 -14.42 -3.49
N VAL A 413 34.35 -15.60 -2.87
CA VAL A 413 34.31 -15.77 -1.41
C VAL A 413 35.49 -15.06 -0.72
N GLU A 414 36.66 -15.03 -1.35
CA GLU A 414 37.85 -14.35 -0.83
C GLU A 414 37.68 -12.83 -0.76
N LYS A 415 36.73 -12.28 -1.53
CA LYS A 415 36.44 -10.84 -1.60
C LYS A 415 35.34 -10.40 -0.63
N ILE A 416 34.74 -11.32 0.13
CA ILE A 416 33.76 -11.00 1.17
C ILE A 416 34.44 -10.20 2.29
N LYS A 417 33.80 -9.12 2.74
CA LYS A 417 34.30 -8.27 3.82
C LYS A 417 33.81 -8.71 5.20
N ASP A 418 32.58 -9.22 5.30
CA ASP A 418 32.00 -9.73 6.53
C ASP A 418 32.84 -10.87 7.15
N PRO A 419 33.45 -10.67 8.33
CA PRO A 419 34.29 -11.68 8.97
C PRO A 419 33.50 -12.91 9.45
N TYR A 420 32.22 -12.75 9.80
CA TYR A 420 31.36 -13.87 10.20
C TYR A 420 31.01 -14.74 9.00
N ALA A 421 30.73 -14.11 7.84
CA ALA A 421 30.52 -14.82 6.60
C ALA A 421 31.75 -15.63 6.19
N ARG A 422 32.95 -15.04 6.28
CA ARG A 422 34.21 -15.73 5.98
C ARG A 422 34.44 -16.91 6.92
N LYS A 423 34.27 -16.70 8.24
CA LYS A 423 34.46 -17.76 9.24
C LYS A 423 33.46 -18.91 9.06
N LEU A 424 32.22 -18.63 8.67
CA LEU A 424 31.25 -19.67 8.38
C LEU A 424 31.54 -20.36 7.04
N ALA A 425 31.97 -19.62 6.02
CA ALA A 425 32.32 -20.15 4.70
C ALA A 425 33.47 -21.16 4.76
N SER A 426 34.49 -20.93 5.60
CA SER A 426 35.60 -21.88 5.78
C SER A 426 35.19 -23.20 6.44
N ARG A 427 34.00 -23.25 7.07
CA ARG A 427 33.43 -24.47 7.67
C ARG A 427 32.47 -25.22 6.76
N ILE A 428 32.17 -24.71 5.57
CA ILE A 428 31.25 -25.39 4.65
C ILE A 428 31.96 -26.63 4.12
N GLU A 429 31.29 -27.77 4.18
CA GLU A 429 31.76 -29.03 3.61
C GLU A 429 30.66 -29.64 2.75
N ARG A 430 31.03 -30.55 1.84
CA ARG A 430 30.08 -31.33 1.04
C ARG A 430 30.05 -32.77 1.53
N ILE A 431 28.86 -33.26 1.87
CA ILE A 431 28.62 -34.64 2.32
C ILE A 431 27.78 -35.41 1.28
N PRO A 432 28.06 -36.71 1.03
CA PRO A 432 27.30 -37.49 0.07
C PRO A 432 25.88 -37.80 0.58
N VAL A 433 24.85 -37.34 -0.12
CA VAL A 433 23.45 -37.67 0.16
C VAL A 433 22.91 -38.49 -1.01
N ASN A 434 22.62 -39.77 -0.73
CA ASN A 434 22.07 -40.70 -1.71
C ASN A 434 20.54 -40.64 -1.68
N PHE A 435 19.90 -40.35 -2.81
CA PHE A 435 18.45 -40.37 -2.92
C PHE A 435 18.02 -40.95 -4.28
N SER A 436 16.71 -41.10 -4.49
CA SER A 436 16.10 -41.94 -5.55
C SER A 436 16.64 -41.77 -6.98
N LYS A 437 17.26 -40.63 -7.32
CA LYS A 437 17.79 -40.32 -8.66
C LYS A 437 19.31 -40.12 -8.74
N GLY A 438 20.06 -40.36 -7.66
CA GLY A 438 21.52 -40.27 -7.63
C GLY A 438 22.11 -39.83 -6.28
N CYS A 439 23.44 -39.66 -6.26
CA CYS A 439 24.18 -39.10 -5.12
C CYS A 439 24.48 -37.61 -5.39
N VAL A 440 24.14 -36.74 -4.45
CA VAL A 440 24.49 -35.31 -4.49
C VAL A 440 25.47 -35.01 -3.35
N MET A 441 26.60 -34.37 -3.68
CA MET A 441 27.55 -33.88 -2.68
C MET A 441 26.99 -32.58 -2.09
N SER A 442 26.27 -32.72 -0.99
CA SER A 442 25.41 -31.69 -0.42
C SER A 442 26.18 -30.82 0.53
N SER A 443 26.13 -29.50 0.34
CA SER A 443 26.84 -28.56 1.20
C SER A 443 26.09 -28.32 2.51
N CYS A 444 26.85 -28.33 3.61
CA CYS A 444 26.35 -27.99 4.93
C CYS A 444 27.48 -27.47 5.83
N VAL A 445 27.10 -26.87 6.94
CA VAL A 445 27.98 -26.63 8.09
C VAL A 445 27.57 -27.60 9.18
N LYS A 446 28.51 -28.48 9.57
CA LYS A 446 28.35 -29.40 10.70
C LYS A 446 28.52 -28.69 12.05
N PRO A 447 27.88 -29.21 13.11
CA PRO A 447 28.09 -28.72 14.47
C PRO A 447 29.54 -28.96 14.91
N LYS A 448 30.06 -28.09 15.79
CA LYS A 448 31.38 -28.29 16.40
C LYS A 448 31.45 -29.49 17.34
N GLU A 449 30.36 -29.75 18.05
CA GLU A 449 30.23 -30.80 19.05
C GLU A 449 28.93 -31.55 18.81
N GLN A 450 28.99 -32.89 18.82
CA GLN A 450 27.81 -33.75 18.84
C GLN A 450 27.37 -33.94 20.28
N LYS A 451 26.07 -33.78 20.53
CA LYS A 451 25.43 -33.91 21.85
C LYS A 451 24.35 -34.97 21.77
N GLU A 452 23.86 -35.46 22.92
CA GLU A 452 22.74 -36.42 22.96
C GLU A 452 21.37 -35.77 22.67
N ALA A 453 21.25 -34.46 22.90
CA ALA A 453 20.01 -33.71 22.66
C ALA A 453 19.65 -33.59 21.17
N ASN A 454 18.37 -33.38 20.88
CA ASN A 454 17.87 -33.16 19.52
C ASN A 454 18.56 -31.93 18.89
N PRO A 455 19.17 -32.05 17.69
CA PRO A 455 19.91 -30.97 17.07
C PRO A 455 18.98 -29.93 16.45
N VAL A 456 19.48 -28.69 16.34
CA VAL A 456 18.85 -27.60 15.60
C VAL A 456 19.33 -27.66 14.15
N VAL A 457 18.41 -27.77 13.20
CA VAL A 457 18.71 -27.79 11.76
C VAL A 457 18.16 -26.53 11.12
N LEU A 458 19.07 -25.73 10.57
CA LEU A 458 18.81 -24.43 9.97
C LEU A 458 18.69 -24.54 8.44
N LEU A 459 17.50 -24.26 7.92
CA LEU A 459 17.23 -24.12 6.49
C LEU A 459 17.31 -22.64 6.09
N HIS A 460 17.73 -22.33 4.87
CA HIS A 460 17.78 -20.94 4.39
C HIS A 460 16.52 -20.54 3.57
N GLY A 461 16.36 -19.25 3.29
CA GLY A 461 15.24 -18.73 2.49
C GLY A 461 15.35 -19.00 0.99
N PHE A 462 14.42 -18.45 0.20
CA PHE A 462 14.48 -18.54 -1.27
C PHE A 462 15.75 -17.87 -1.81
N ASP A 463 16.37 -18.49 -2.80
CA ASP A 463 17.52 -17.92 -3.53
C ASP A 463 18.68 -17.49 -2.59
N SER A 464 18.96 -18.33 -1.59
CA SER A 464 19.95 -18.10 -0.53
C SER A 464 20.86 -19.33 -0.31
N THR A 465 21.63 -19.33 0.77
CA THR A 465 22.61 -20.37 1.16
C THR A 465 22.72 -20.47 2.69
N CYS A 466 23.42 -21.48 3.20
CA CYS A 466 23.72 -21.66 4.61
C CYS A 466 24.49 -20.47 5.23
N LEU A 467 25.13 -19.60 4.42
CA LEU A 467 25.76 -18.36 4.88
C LEU A 467 24.78 -17.30 5.39
N GLU A 468 23.48 -17.48 5.14
CA GLU A 468 22.42 -16.70 5.76
C GLU A 468 22.51 -16.74 7.30
N TRP A 469 22.96 -17.87 7.85
CA TRP A 469 23.02 -18.13 9.29
C TRP A 469 24.30 -17.68 10.00
N ARG A 470 25.19 -16.95 9.32
CA ARG A 470 26.52 -16.53 9.83
C ARG A 470 26.52 -15.79 11.17
N TYR A 471 25.42 -15.12 11.53
CA TYR A 471 25.30 -14.44 12.81
C TYR A 471 24.60 -15.27 13.88
N THR A 472 23.56 -16.04 13.51
CA THR A 472 22.75 -16.78 14.48
C THR A 472 23.34 -18.16 14.82
N LEU A 473 23.93 -18.88 13.85
CA LEU A 473 24.52 -20.21 14.12
C LEU A 473 25.59 -20.18 15.21
N PRO A 474 26.56 -19.25 15.21
CA PRO A 474 27.56 -19.19 16.28
C PRO A 474 26.94 -18.97 17.67
N LEU A 475 25.90 -18.15 17.77
CA LEU A 475 25.21 -17.86 19.03
C LEU A 475 24.43 -19.08 19.55
N LEU A 476 23.85 -19.89 18.67
CA LEU A 476 23.20 -21.15 19.05
C LEU A 476 24.23 -22.19 19.53
N GLU A 477 25.39 -22.27 18.88
CA GLU A 477 26.50 -23.11 19.34
C GLU A 477 27.04 -22.64 20.71
N GLU A 478 27.19 -21.33 20.92
CA GLU A 478 27.60 -20.73 22.20
C GLU A 478 26.58 -20.96 23.32
N ALA A 479 25.28 -21.00 22.98
CA ALA A 479 24.20 -21.42 23.88
C ALA A 479 24.18 -22.94 24.15
N GLY A 480 25.11 -23.69 23.54
CA GLY A 480 25.29 -25.11 23.76
C GLY A 480 24.37 -26.00 22.92
N LEU A 481 23.77 -25.50 21.85
CA LEU A 481 22.92 -26.31 20.96
C LEU A 481 23.74 -26.93 19.82
N GLU A 482 23.57 -28.23 19.59
CA GLU A 482 24.09 -28.89 18.39
C GLU A 482 23.37 -28.33 17.17
N THR A 483 24.05 -27.55 16.33
CA THR A 483 23.43 -26.79 15.25
C THR A 483 24.03 -27.13 13.88
N TRP A 484 23.17 -27.51 12.94
CA TRP A 484 23.50 -27.72 11.53
C TRP A 484 22.95 -26.58 10.68
N ALA A 485 23.69 -26.12 9.67
CA ALA A 485 23.12 -25.30 8.59
C ALA A 485 23.23 -26.05 7.27
N VAL A 486 22.10 -26.29 6.62
CA VAL A 486 22.00 -27.16 5.44
C VAL A 486 21.56 -26.34 4.24
N ASP A 487 22.21 -26.54 3.10
CA ASP A 487 21.74 -25.98 1.84
C ASP A 487 20.58 -26.80 1.27
N ILE A 488 19.50 -26.11 0.92
CA ILE A 488 18.32 -26.72 0.29
C ILE A 488 18.71 -27.14 -1.13
N LEU A 489 18.43 -28.40 -1.51
CA LEU A 489 18.74 -28.95 -2.84
C LEU A 489 18.36 -27.98 -3.97
N GLY A 490 19.31 -27.65 -4.83
CA GLY A 490 19.13 -26.70 -5.94
C GLY A 490 19.67 -25.29 -5.68
N TRP A 491 19.85 -24.92 -4.41
CA TRP A 491 20.51 -23.69 -3.98
C TRP A 491 21.75 -24.02 -3.13
N GLY A 492 22.38 -22.98 -2.58
CA GLY A 492 23.61 -23.17 -1.83
C GLY A 492 24.82 -23.58 -2.68
N PHE A 493 25.74 -24.29 -2.04
CA PHE A 493 27.02 -24.70 -2.62
C PHE A 493 27.11 -26.20 -2.93
N SER A 494 25.98 -26.89 -3.05
CA SER A 494 25.92 -28.33 -3.31
C SER A 494 26.38 -28.64 -4.73
N ASP A 495 27.01 -29.81 -4.93
CA ASP A 495 27.41 -30.28 -6.25
C ASP A 495 26.22 -30.88 -7.01
N LEU A 496 25.77 -30.20 -8.06
CA LEU A 496 24.70 -30.67 -8.92
C LEU A 496 25.18 -30.92 -10.35
N ALA A 497 26.44 -31.36 -10.52
CA ALA A 497 26.98 -31.74 -11.83
C ALA A 497 26.07 -32.69 -12.59
N ARG A 498 25.40 -33.62 -11.88
CA ARG A 498 24.24 -34.37 -12.38
C ARG A 498 22.97 -33.75 -11.79
N LEU A 499 22.42 -32.76 -12.48
CA LEU A 499 21.28 -31.98 -12.01
C LEU A 499 20.06 -32.87 -11.74
N PRO A 500 19.60 -33.00 -10.48
CA PRO A 500 18.34 -33.68 -10.16
C PRO A 500 17.16 -32.77 -10.52
N SER A 501 15.93 -33.27 -10.42
CA SER A 501 14.76 -32.48 -10.81
C SER A 501 14.50 -31.25 -9.93
N CYS A 502 15.16 -31.12 -8.77
CA CYS A 502 15.08 -29.94 -7.88
C CYS A 502 13.64 -29.46 -7.57
N ASP A 503 12.65 -30.34 -7.75
CA ASP A 503 11.25 -30.13 -7.40
C ASP A 503 11.04 -30.33 -5.89
N VAL A 504 9.83 -30.01 -5.40
CA VAL A 504 9.51 -30.14 -3.97
C VAL A 504 9.73 -31.56 -3.45
N ALA A 505 9.31 -32.58 -4.20
CA ALA A 505 9.47 -33.97 -3.80
C ALA A 505 10.96 -34.37 -3.67
N SER A 506 11.80 -33.90 -4.59
CA SER A 506 13.25 -34.16 -4.59
C SER A 506 13.95 -33.40 -3.46
N LYS A 507 13.53 -32.16 -3.17
CA LYS A 507 14.03 -31.40 -2.01
C LYS A 507 13.66 -32.10 -0.70
N ARG A 508 12.44 -32.63 -0.59
CA ARG A 508 11.97 -33.41 0.57
C ARG A 508 12.72 -34.74 0.73
N ASP A 509 12.87 -35.52 -0.33
CA ASP A 509 13.63 -36.78 -0.32
C ASP A 509 15.10 -36.51 0.06
N HIS A 510 15.71 -35.47 -0.51
CA HIS A 510 17.08 -35.06 -0.16
C HIS A 510 17.25 -34.73 1.33
N LEU A 511 16.35 -33.94 1.91
CA LEU A 511 16.39 -33.64 3.35
C LEU A 511 16.15 -34.90 4.21
N TYR A 512 15.26 -35.80 3.77
CA TYR A 512 15.03 -37.07 4.45
C TYR A 512 16.28 -37.95 4.46
N GLN A 513 16.99 -38.04 3.34
CA GLN A 513 18.20 -38.85 3.24
C GLN A 513 19.37 -38.26 4.02
N LEU A 514 19.47 -36.92 4.08
CA LEU A 514 20.42 -36.25 4.96
C LEU A 514 20.11 -36.58 6.42
N TRP A 515 18.84 -36.51 6.82
CA TRP A 515 18.40 -36.87 8.16
C TRP A 515 18.69 -38.34 8.49
N SER A 516 18.22 -39.27 7.66
CA SER A 516 18.33 -40.72 7.90
C SER A 516 19.77 -41.22 7.84
N THR A 517 20.65 -40.53 7.10
CA THR A 517 22.06 -40.91 7.00
C THR A 517 22.91 -40.30 8.10
N TYR A 518 22.72 -39.04 8.45
CA TYR A 518 23.65 -38.29 9.30
C TYR A 518 23.08 -37.87 10.66
N ILE A 519 21.79 -37.52 10.74
CA ILE A 519 21.18 -36.99 11.97
C ILE A 519 20.55 -38.10 12.81
N ARG A 520 19.76 -38.99 12.18
CA ARG A 520 19.19 -40.24 12.74
C ARG A 520 18.38 -40.10 14.03
N ARG A 521 17.90 -38.91 14.34
CA ARG A 521 17.06 -38.62 15.50
C ARG A 521 16.21 -37.37 15.27
N PRO A 522 15.13 -37.15 16.04
CA PRO A 522 14.29 -35.97 15.89
C PRO A 522 15.11 -34.67 15.95
N MET A 523 14.81 -33.72 15.07
CA MET A 523 15.49 -32.42 14.99
C MET A 523 14.53 -31.26 15.29
N VAL A 524 15.07 -30.16 15.79
CA VAL A 524 14.38 -28.86 15.81
C VAL A 524 14.62 -28.21 14.46
N LEU A 525 13.59 -28.13 13.62
CA LEU A 525 13.71 -27.63 12.25
C LEU A 525 13.36 -26.14 12.20
N VAL A 526 14.33 -25.34 11.76
CA VAL A 526 14.23 -23.87 11.72
C VAL A 526 14.27 -23.42 10.26
N GLY A 527 13.29 -22.64 9.84
CA GLY A 527 13.22 -22.15 8.47
C GLY A 527 12.68 -20.72 8.39
N PRO A 528 13.38 -19.78 7.74
CA PRO A 528 12.90 -18.44 7.46
C PRO A 528 12.25 -18.38 6.08
N SER A 529 11.24 -17.53 5.89
CA SER A 529 10.63 -17.26 4.58
C SER A 529 10.23 -18.57 3.86
N LEU A 530 10.73 -18.84 2.64
CA LEU A 530 10.48 -20.13 1.94
C LEU A 530 10.99 -21.36 2.72
N GLY A 531 12.04 -21.20 3.53
CA GLY A 531 12.55 -22.25 4.42
C GLY A 531 11.50 -22.75 5.41
N SER A 532 10.54 -21.88 5.81
CA SER A 532 9.39 -22.30 6.63
C SER A 532 8.47 -23.26 5.88
N ALA A 533 8.24 -23.06 4.58
CA ALA A 533 7.44 -23.98 3.78
C ALA A 533 8.14 -25.33 3.61
N VAL A 534 9.46 -25.33 3.43
CA VAL A 534 10.25 -26.58 3.42
C VAL A 534 10.13 -27.31 4.75
N ALA A 535 10.20 -26.58 5.87
CA ALA A 535 10.07 -27.15 7.20
C ALA A 535 8.69 -27.76 7.46
N ILE A 536 7.61 -27.06 7.08
CA ILE A 536 6.24 -27.58 7.19
C ILE A 536 6.08 -28.83 6.31
N ASP A 537 6.46 -28.77 5.04
CA ASP A 537 6.34 -29.91 4.12
C ASP A 537 7.05 -31.16 4.65
N PHE A 538 8.27 -30.97 5.17
CA PHE A 538 9.04 -32.06 5.76
C PHE A 538 8.39 -32.61 7.04
N SER A 539 7.95 -31.74 7.95
CA SER A 539 7.37 -32.13 9.24
C SER A 539 6.06 -32.93 9.11
N VAL A 540 5.27 -32.65 8.08
CA VAL A 540 4.00 -33.35 7.84
C VAL A 540 4.23 -34.73 7.22
N HIS A 541 5.23 -34.87 6.34
CA HIS A 541 5.55 -36.14 5.69
C HIS A 541 6.39 -37.07 6.57
N TYR A 542 7.28 -36.52 7.40
CA TYR A 542 8.17 -37.26 8.30
C TYR A 542 8.08 -36.72 9.73
N PRO A 543 6.91 -36.86 10.39
CA PRO A 543 6.69 -36.31 11.72
C PRO A 543 7.64 -36.87 12.78
N GLU A 544 8.17 -38.08 12.59
CA GLU A 544 9.16 -38.72 13.46
C GLU A 544 10.55 -38.09 13.37
N ALA A 545 10.85 -37.42 12.26
CA ALA A 545 12.13 -36.75 12.04
C ALA A 545 12.19 -35.37 12.70
N VAL A 546 11.05 -34.79 13.07
CA VAL A 546 10.93 -33.43 13.61
C VAL A 546 10.43 -33.48 15.05
N ASP A 547 11.13 -32.82 15.96
CA ASP A 547 10.73 -32.64 17.36
C ASP A 547 9.90 -31.35 17.51
N ARG A 548 10.44 -30.23 17.00
CA ARG A 548 9.83 -28.90 17.07
C ARG A 548 10.08 -28.09 15.81
N LEU A 549 9.23 -27.09 15.58
CA LEU A 549 9.34 -26.17 14.46
C LEU A 549 9.63 -24.75 14.92
N VAL A 550 10.51 -24.05 14.20
CA VAL A 550 10.69 -22.60 14.32
C VAL A 550 10.53 -21.99 12.93
N LEU A 551 9.52 -21.13 12.78
CA LEU A 551 9.17 -20.47 11.53
C LEU A 551 9.43 -18.97 11.68
N ILE A 552 10.26 -18.42 10.81
CA ILE A 552 10.69 -17.01 10.87
C ILE A 552 10.16 -16.29 9.63
N ASP A 553 9.30 -15.29 9.80
CA ASP A 553 8.71 -14.48 8.71
C ASP A 553 8.21 -15.36 7.55
N ALA A 554 7.35 -16.31 7.90
CA ALA A 554 7.10 -17.52 7.15
C ALA A 554 6.35 -17.27 5.83
N SER A 555 6.93 -17.72 4.71
CA SER A 555 6.28 -17.70 3.39
C SER A 555 5.56 -19.02 3.12
N VAL A 556 4.41 -19.21 3.78
CA VAL A 556 3.67 -20.49 3.80
C VAL A 556 2.29 -20.42 3.15
N TYR A 557 1.80 -19.21 2.87
CA TYR A 557 0.53 -18.96 2.18
C TYR A 557 0.69 -18.70 0.67
N ALA A 558 1.90 -18.90 0.14
CA ALA A 558 2.10 -18.89 -1.31
C ALA A 558 1.52 -20.19 -1.91
N GLU A 559 0.71 -20.06 -2.96
CA GLU A 559 0.23 -21.19 -3.77
C GLU A 559 1.34 -21.69 -4.73
N GLY A 560 2.56 -21.84 -4.22
CA GLY A 560 3.73 -22.18 -5.00
C GLY A 560 4.15 -21.08 -5.97
N THR A 561 4.70 -21.48 -7.12
CA THR A 561 5.14 -20.58 -8.20
C THR A 561 3.97 -20.22 -9.13
N GLY A 562 2.77 -20.75 -8.88
CA GLY A 562 1.55 -20.43 -9.59
C GLY A 562 1.72 -20.49 -11.11
N LYS A 563 1.36 -19.40 -11.81
CA LYS A 563 1.43 -19.29 -13.28
C LYS A 563 2.86 -19.34 -13.82
N LEU A 564 3.87 -19.02 -13.00
CA LEU A 564 5.28 -19.10 -13.41
C LEU A 564 5.67 -20.55 -13.74
N ALA A 565 4.97 -21.54 -13.16
CA ALA A 565 5.18 -22.94 -13.46
C ALA A 565 4.83 -23.31 -14.91
N THR A 566 3.88 -22.57 -15.49
CA THR A 566 3.34 -22.79 -16.84
C THR A 566 4.06 -21.96 -17.91
N LEU A 567 5.05 -21.15 -17.52
CA LEU A 567 5.77 -20.31 -18.48
C LEU A 567 6.64 -21.15 -19.42
N PRO A 568 6.77 -20.72 -20.70
CA PRO A 568 7.77 -21.30 -21.58
C PRO A 568 9.14 -21.26 -20.91
N LYS A 569 9.90 -22.36 -21.03
CA LYS A 569 11.20 -22.52 -20.35
C LYS A 569 12.13 -21.31 -20.57
N ALA A 570 12.17 -20.77 -21.80
CA ALA A 570 12.95 -19.58 -22.14
C ALA A 570 12.59 -18.33 -21.32
N VAL A 571 11.30 -18.12 -21.02
CA VAL A 571 10.82 -16.99 -20.20
C VAL A 571 11.20 -17.22 -18.73
N ALA A 572 11.11 -18.46 -18.25
CA ALA A 572 11.57 -18.80 -16.90
C ALA A 572 13.08 -18.55 -16.74
N TYR A 573 13.91 -18.93 -17.73
CA TYR A 573 15.34 -18.59 -17.74
C TYR A 573 15.58 -17.08 -17.76
N ALA A 574 14.84 -16.31 -18.58
CA ALA A 574 14.98 -14.86 -18.60
C ALA A 574 14.66 -14.23 -17.22
N GLY A 575 13.59 -14.69 -16.56
CA GLY A 575 13.23 -14.25 -15.21
C GLY A 575 14.28 -14.64 -14.16
N VAL A 576 14.76 -15.88 -14.18
CA VAL A 576 15.83 -16.35 -13.28
C VAL A 576 17.14 -15.61 -13.52
N TYR A 577 17.47 -15.29 -14.78
CA TYR A 577 18.64 -14.48 -15.11
C TYR A 577 18.56 -13.08 -14.49
N LEU A 578 17.37 -12.46 -14.46
CA LEU A 578 17.16 -11.17 -13.80
C LEU A 578 17.42 -11.23 -12.29
N LEU A 579 17.20 -12.38 -11.63
CA LEU A 579 17.52 -12.54 -10.20
C LEU A 579 19.03 -12.41 -9.91
N LYS A 580 19.92 -12.55 -10.90
CA LYS A 580 21.37 -12.29 -10.74
C LYS A 580 21.71 -10.80 -10.63
N SER A 581 20.76 -9.92 -10.96
CA SER A 581 20.92 -8.46 -11.01
C SER A 581 21.26 -7.89 -9.62
N ILE A 582 22.37 -7.16 -9.54
CA ILE A 582 22.77 -6.46 -8.31
C ILE A 582 21.71 -5.41 -7.91
N PRO A 583 21.22 -4.54 -8.82
CA PRO A 583 20.14 -3.61 -8.49
C PRO A 583 18.89 -4.29 -7.90
N LEU A 584 18.43 -5.39 -8.51
CA LEU A 584 17.24 -6.08 -8.03
C LEU A 584 17.44 -6.68 -6.63
N ARG A 585 18.60 -7.29 -6.38
CA ARG A 585 18.93 -7.83 -5.05
C ARG A 585 19.18 -6.74 -4.00
N LEU A 586 19.73 -5.59 -4.38
CA LEU A 586 19.84 -4.43 -3.50
C LEU A 586 18.46 -3.89 -3.13
N TYR A 587 17.54 -3.82 -4.09
CA TYR A 587 16.16 -3.44 -3.84
C TYR A 587 15.45 -4.44 -2.91
N ALA A 588 15.54 -5.74 -3.21
CA ALA A 588 15.00 -6.78 -2.33
C ALA A 588 15.60 -6.72 -0.91
N ALA A 589 16.91 -6.49 -0.79
CA ALA A 589 17.56 -6.29 0.51
C ALA A 589 17.05 -5.02 1.22
N SER A 590 16.74 -3.94 0.49
CA SER A 590 16.19 -2.72 1.09
C SER A 590 14.80 -2.92 1.68
N LEU A 591 13.99 -3.80 1.08
CA LEU A 591 12.68 -4.21 1.61
C LEU A 591 12.80 -5.21 2.76
N ALA A 592 13.75 -6.16 2.66
CA ALA A 592 13.95 -7.20 3.67
C ALA A 592 14.44 -6.66 5.01
N PHE A 593 15.09 -5.49 5.03
CA PHE A 593 15.80 -4.97 6.19
C PHE A 593 15.27 -3.64 6.72
N ASN A 594 14.74 -3.63 7.95
CA ASN A 594 14.58 -2.36 8.68
C ASN A 594 15.96 -1.83 9.16
N GLY A 595 16.22 -0.52 9.19
CA GLY A 595 17.44 0.01 9.83
C GLY A 595 18.86 -0.24 9.24
N LEU A 596 19.11 -1.22 8.33
CA LEU A 596 20.50 -1.54 7.89
C LEU A 596 21.25 -0.53 7.00
N PRO A 597 22.57 -0.30 7.24
CA PRO A 597 23.44 0.51 6.39
C PRO A 597 23.65 -0.08 4.99
N ILE A 598 23.79 0.80 4.00
CA ILE A 598 23.95 0.43 2.58
C ILE A 598 25.15 -0.51 2.35
N ASN A 599 26.26 -0.31 3.08
CA ASN A 599 27.45 -1.16 2.96
C ASN A 599 27.15 -2.61 3.36
N THR A 600 26.35 -2.80 4.40
CA THR A 600 25.90 -4.12 4.85
C THR A 600 24.91 -4.73 3.85
N CYS A 601 24.02 -3.93 3.25
CA CYS A 601 23.15 -4.39 2.17
C CYS A 601 23.94 -4.82 0.91
N ILE A 602 25.00 -4.09 0.58
CA ILE A 602 25.90 -4.44 -0.54
C ILE A 602 26.66 -5.74 -0.22
N ASP A 603 27.20 -5.90 0.99
CA ASP A 603 27.93 -7.10 1.36
C ASP A 603 26.99 -8.32 1.46
N TRP A 604 25.78 -8.14 2.04
CA TRP A 604 24.69 -9.11 2.00
C TRP A 604 24.38 -9.56 0.56
N THR A 605 24.21 -8.59 -0.34
CA THR A 605 23.93 -8.87 -1.75
C THR A 605 25.07 -9.63 -2.42
N LYS A 606 26.32 -9.32 -2.08
CA LYS A 606 27.48 -10.06 -2.61
C LYS A 606 27.52 -11.49 -2.11
N ILE A 607 27.29 -11.71 -0.82
CA ILE A 607 27.26 -13.03 -0.19
C ILE A 607 26.14 -13.88 -0.80
N GLY A 608 24.92 -13.34 -0.86
CA GLY A 608 23.76 -14.03 -1.43
C GLY A 608 23.95 -14.38 -2.91
N ARG A 609 24.77 -13.65 -3.67
CA ARG A 609 25.05 -13.91 -5.09
C ARG A 609 26.08 -15.01 -5.35
N LEU A 610 26.79 -15.49 -4.34
CA LEU A 610 27.89 -16.45 -4.55
C LEU A 610 27.40 -17.73 -5.21
N HIS A 611 26.28 -18.30 -4.74
CA HIS A 611 25.73 -19.52 -5.35
C HIS A 611 25.28 -19.34 -6.80
N CYS A 612 24.94 -18.12 -7.24
CA CYS A 612 24.53 -17.83 -8.63
C CYS A 612 25.68 -17.98 -9.63
N LEU A 613 26.91 -18.05 -9.14
CA LEU A 613 28.11 -18.27 -9.92
C LEU A 613 28.32 -19.76 -10.24
N LEU A 614 27.57 -20.65 -9.60
CA LEU A 614 27.63 -22.08 -9.89
C LEU A 614 26.90 -22.38 -11.21
N PRO A 615 27.44 -23.27 -12.06
CA PRO A 615 26.91 -23.52 -13.41
C PRO A 615 25.44 -23.95 -13.45
N TRP A 616 25.00 -24.68 -12.42
CA TRP A 616 23.68 -25.29 -12.33
C TRP A 616 22.61 -24.43 -11.64
N TRP A 617 22.97 -23.28 -11.06
CA TRP A 617 22.02 -22.48 -10.27
C TRP A 617 20.81 -22.02 -11.10
N GLU A 618 21.02 -21.64 -12.36
CA GLU A 618 19.92 -21.22 -13.24
C GLU A 618 18.99 -22.39 -13.52
N ASP A 619 19.54 -23.52 -13.93
CA ASP A 619 18.75 -24.71 -14.24
C ASP A 619 17.99 -25.23 -13.01
N ALA A 620 18.64 -25.28 -11.85
CA ALA A 620 18.02 -25.71 -10.61
C ALA A 620 16.87 -24.79 -10.18
N THR A 621 17.07 -23.46 -10.29
CA THR A 621 16.05 -22.47 -9.96
C THR A 621 14.90 -22.53 -10.95
N VAL A 622 15.17 -22.62 -12.25
CA VAL A 622 14.12 -22.81 -13.27
C VAL A 622 13.35 -24.10 -13.02
N ASN A 623 14.03 -25.22 -12.68
CA ASN A 623 13.36 -26.50 -12.42
C ASN A 623 12.41 -26.40 -11.22
N PHE A 624 12.85 -25.75 -10.13
CA PHE A 624 11.98 -25.43 -9.00
C PHE A 624 10.77 -24.57 -9.44
N MET A 625 11.01 -23.50 -10.21
CA MET A 625 9.96 -22.58 -10.66
C MET A 625 8.92 -23.28 -11.56
N ILE A 626 9.35 -24.12 -12.49
CA ILE A 626 8.45 -24.86 -13.39
C ILE A 626 7.76 -26.06 -12.72
N SER A 627 8.31 -26.57 -11.62
CA SER A 627 7.71 -27.68 -10.85
C SER A 627 6.50 -27.28 -10.00
N GLY A 628 6.14 -26.00 -9.97
CA GLY A 628 5.03 -25.48 -9.15
C GLY A 628 5.45 -24.94 -7.79
N GLY A 629 6.70 -25.11 -7.36
CA GLY A 629 7.20 -24.61 -6.07
C GLY A 629 6.47 -25.20 -4.86
N TYR A 630 6.70 -24.62 -3.67
CA TYR A 630 6.05 -25.07 -2.43
C TYR A 630 4.64 -24.50 -2.28
N ASN A 631 3.64 -25.37 -2.20
CA ASN A 631 2.30 -25.04 -1.71
C ASN A 631 2.01 -25.91 -0.47
N VAL A 632 2.03 -25.29 0.70
CA VAL A 632 1.89 -25.98 2.00
C VAL A 632 0.65 -25.55 2.77
N ILE A 633 -0.26 -24.77 2.15
CA ILE A 633 -1.44 -24.21 2.83
C ILE A 633 -2.28 -25.32 3.48
N ASP A 634 -2.54 -26.40 2.73
CA ASP A 634 -3.28 -27.55 3.25
C ASP A 634 -2.51 -28.34 4.32
N GLN A 635 -1.18 -28.19 4.37
CA GLN A 635 -0.32 -28.90 5.32
C GLN A 635 -0.24 -28.18 6.68
N ILE A 636 -0.49 -26.86 6.73
CA ILE A 636 -0.41 -26.04 7.97
C ILE A 636 -1.27 -26.65 9.08
N LYS A 637 -2.53 -26.98 8.79
CA LYS A 637 -3.47 -27.60 9.75
C LYS A 637 -3.07 -29.00 10.22
N HIS A 638 -2.11 -29.63 9.55
CA HIS A 638 -1.60 -30.96 9.87
C HIS A 638 -0.30 -30.92 10.68
N VAL A 639 0.24 -29.74 10.95
CA VAL A 639 1.40 -29.56 11.83
C VAL A 639 1.02 -29.95 13.26
N LYS A 640 1.66 -30.99 13.79
CA LYS A 640 1.43 -31.50 15.16
C LYS A 640 2.50 -31.06 16.15
N HIS A 641 3.61 -30.54 15.65
CA HIS A 641 4.78 -30.21 16.45
C HIS A 641 4.58 -28.92 17.24
N LYS A 642 5.23 -28.81 18.40
CA LYS A 642 5.32 -27.54 19.14
C LYS A 642 6.03 -26.54 18.22
N THR A 643 5.42 -25.37 18.02
CA THR A 643 5.88 -24.41 17.01
C THR A 643 6.18 -23.05 17.63
N LEU A 644 7.29 -22.44 17.25
CA LEU A 644 7.59 -21.03 17.53
C LEU A 644 7.53 -20.26 16.21
N ILE A 645 6.72 -19.20 16.17
CA ILE A 645 6.66 -18.26 15.06
C ILE A 645 7.36 -16.98 15.51
N ILE A 646 8.38 -16.56 14.75
CA ILE A 646 9.09 -15.30 14.95
C ILE A 646 8.77 -14.39 13.76
N TRP A 647 8.46 -13.12 14.02
CA TRP A 647 8.09 -12.18 12.95
C TRP A 647 8.66 -10.78 13.19
N GLY A 648 9.21 -10.13 12.17
CA GLY A 648 9.62 -8.72 12.22
C GLY A 648 8.45 -7.76 12.18
N GLU A 649 8.38 -6.80 13.09
CA GLU A 649 7.30 -5.79 13.13
C GLU A 649 7.17 -4.99 11.82
N ASP A 650 8.29 -4.69 11.17
CA ASP A 650 8.39 -3.87 9.96
C ASP A 650 8.69 -4.70 8.72
N ASP A 651 8.21 -5.94 8.66
CA ASP A 651 8.34 -6.77 7.46
C ASP A 651 7.55 -6.15 6.28
N GLN A 652 8.29 -5.67 5.27
CA GLN A 652 7.72 -5.10 4.05
C GLN A 652 7.57 -6.12 2.91
N ILE A 653 8.00 -7.36 3.11
CA ILE A 653 7.89 -8.45 2.13
C ILE A 653 6.64 -9.28 2.43
N ILE A 654 6.41 -9.64 3.69
CA ILE A 654 5.26 -10.44 4.10
C ILE A 654 4.57 -9.77 5.29
N ASP A 655 3.30 -9.40 5.10
CA ASP A 655 2.50 -8.72 6.13
C ASP A 655 2.40 -9.58 7.42
N TYR A 656 2.69 -8.96 8.56
CA TYR A 656 2.55 -9.52 9.91
C TYR A 656 1.19 -10.20 10.16
N LYS A 657 0.11 -9.76 9.50
CA LYS A 657 -1.20 -10.42 9.56
C LYS A 657 -1.13 -11.89 9.20
N LEU A 658 -0.24 -12.29 8.30
CA LEU A 658 -0.03 -13.70 7.95
C LEU A 658 0.63 -14.49 9.09
N GLY A 659 1.49 -13.85 9.89
CA GLY A 659 2.02 -14.43 11.13
C GLY A 659 0.94 -14.66 12.18
N VAL A 660 0.02 -13.71 12.35
CA VAL A 660 -1.16 -13.87 13.23
C VAL A 660 -2.04 -15.01 12.73
N ARG A 661 -2.30 -15.07 11.41
CA ARG A 661 -3.07 -16.16 10.80
C ARG A 661 -2.41 -17.52 11.04
N LEU A 662 -1.10 -17.62 10.84
CA LEU A 662 -0.34 -18.86 11.06
C LEU A 662 -0.39 -19.30 12.52
N HIS A 663 -0.35 -18.36 13.45
CA HIS A 663 -0.55 -18.65 14.88
C HIS A 663 -1.96 -19.18 15.19
N CYS A 664 -2.99 -18.66 14.53
CA CYS A 664 -4.35 -19.18 14.68
C CYS A 664 -4.55 -20.57 14.05
N GLU A 665 -3.90 -20.84 12.91
CA GLU A 665 -4.04 -22.10 12.17
C GLU A 665 -3.18 -23.25 12.74
N ILE A 666 -2.12 -22.94 13.50
CA ILE A 666 -1.30 -23.92 14.23
C ILE A 666 -1.55 -23.73 15.73
N PRO A 667 -2.48 -24.50 16.35
CA PRO A 667 -2.88 -24.27 17.75
C PRO A 667 -1.74 -24.41 18.78
N SER A 668 -0.70 -25.19 18.46
CA SER A 668 0.49 -25.37 19.29
C SER A 668 1.54 -24.26 19.12
N ALA A 669 1.29 -23.27 18.25
CA ALA A 669 2.25 -22.23 17.93
C ALA A 669 2.28 -21.13 19.00
N THR A 670 3.48 -20.61 19.29
CA THR A 670 3.66 -19.35 20.02
C THR A 670 4.17 -18.29 19.05
N LEU A 671 3.51 -17.13 18.97
CA LEU A 671 3.94 -16.01 18.14
C LEU A 671 4.79 -15.02 18.96
N ARG A 672 5.96 -14.65 18.42
CA ARG A 672 6.87 -13.63 18.97
C ARG A 672 7.19 -12.61 17.89
N GLN A 673 6.65 -11.41 18.07
CA GLN A 673 6.98 -10.27 17.23
C GLN A 673 8.28 -9.62 17.73
N ILE A 674 9.17 -9.23 16.82
CA ILE A 674 10.42 -8.53 17.10
C ILE A 674 10.25 -7.08 16.63
N PRO A 675 10.20 -6.11 17.56
CA PRO A 675 10.07 -4.70 17.21
C PRO A 675 11.25 -4.19 16.39
N GLN A 676 10.99 -3.19 15.53
CA GLN A 676 12.04 -2.53 14.73
C GLN A 676 12.88 -3.49 13.86
N CYS A 677 12.22 -4.51 13.29
CA CYS A 677 12.88 -5.58 12.53
C CYS A 677 12.09 -5.88 11.25
N GLY A 678 12.80 -6.10 10.13
CA GLY A 678 12.20 -6.50 8.86
C GLY A 678 12.13 -8.02 8.68
N HIS A 679 12.05 -8.45 7.41
CA HIS A 679 11.78 -9.83 6.95
C HIS A 679 12.81 -10.91 7.36
N ILE A 680 14.00 -10.54 7.83
CA ILE A 680 15.06 -11.50 8.20
C ILE A 680 15.64 -11.25 9.61
N PRO A 681 14.85 -11.46 10.67
CA PRO A 681 15.25 -11.22 12.05
C PRO A 681 16.47 -11.99 12.52
N HIS A 682 16.68 -13.22 12.04
CA HIS A 682 17.87 -14.04 12.35
C HIS A 682 19.18 -13.43 11.82
N VAL A 683 19.08 -12.41 10.97
CA VAL A 683 20.24 -11.64 10.50
C VAL A 683 20.30 -10.26 11.16
N GLN A 684 19.15 -9.61 11.35
CA GLN A 684 19.08 -8.25 11.90
C GLN A 684 19.22 -8.17 13.41
N LYS A 685 18.63 -9.13 14.12
CA LYS A 685 18.56 -9.23 15.59
C LYS A 685 18.96 -10.66 16.03
N PRO A 686 20.16 -11.13 15.63
CA PRO A 686 20.56 -12.53 15.82
C PRO A 686 20.63 -12.91 17.31
N ASP A 687 20.94 -11.98 18.20
CA ASP A 687 20.95 -12.17 19.66
C ASP A 687 19.54 -12.43 20.23
N VAL A 688 18.53 -11.72 19.73
CA VAL A 688 17.13 -11.91 20.14
C VAL A 688 16.62 -13.24 19.60
N VAL A 689 16.84 -13.52 18.31
CA VAL A 689 16.38 -14.74 17.66
C VAL A 689 17.04 -15.98 18.26
N SER A 690 18.36 -15.98 18.45
CA SER A 690 19.08 -17.10 19.08
C SER A 690 18.59 -17.37 20.50
N ARG A 691 18.31 -16.34 21.29
CA ARG A 691 17.71 -16.47 22.62
C ARG A 691 16.33 -17.10 22.59
N LEU A 692 15.44 -16.60 21.72
CA LEU A 692 14.08 -17.15 21.56
C LEU A 692 14.11 -18.63 21.14
N ILE A 693 15.00 -18.98 20.20
CA ILE A 693 15.19 -20.39 19.80
C ILE A 693 15.72 -21.20 20.97
N THR A 694 16.72 -20.72 21.71
CA THR A 694 17.32 -21.43 22.85
C THR A 694 16.30 -21.68 23.95
N GLU A 695 15.58 -20.65 24.37
CA GLU A 695 14.50 -20.74 25.37
C GLU A 695 13.43 -21.73 24.92
N PHE A 696 13.02 -21.65 23.65
CA PHE A 696 12.03 -22.55 23.09
C PHE A 696 12.49 -24.01 23.10
N VAL A 697 13.76 -24.28 22.73
CA VAL A 697 14.37 -25.61 22.77
C VAL A 697 14.52 -26.14 24.21
N GLN A 698 14.83 -25.27 25.17
CA GLN A 698 15.05 -25.65 26.56
C GLN A 698 13.78 -25.71 27.42
N SER A 699 12.67 -25.11 26.96
CA SER A 699 11.41 -24.94 27.72
C SER A 699 10.79 -26.21 28.34
N ASP A 700 11.10 -27.39 27.82
CA ASP A 700 10.57 -28.67 28.33
C ASP A 700 11.57 -29.45 29.22
N GLN A 701 12.84 -29.03 29.32
CA GLN A 701 13.82 -29.69 30.20
C GLN A 701 13.66 -29.27 31.67
N SER A 702 13.10 -28.10 31.94
CA SER A 702 12.87 -27.58 33.29
C SER A 702 11.64 -28.21 34.00
N GLN A 703 10.75 -28.90 33.28
CA GLN A 703 9.63 -29.63 33.88
C GLN A 703 9.93 -31.10 34.24
N LYS A 704 11.02 -31.69 33.72
CA LYS A 704 11.46 -33.06 34.10
C LYS A 704 12.29 -33.11 35.38
N ALA A 705 12.65 -31.96 35.97
CA ALA A 705 13.50 -31.86 37.15
C ALA A 705 12.74 -31.33 38.37
N LYS A 706 11.71 -32.04 38.85
CA LYS A 706 11.20 -31.96 40.22
C LYS A 706 10.25 -33.13 40.53
N PRO A 707 10.66 -34.12 41.35
CA PRO A 707 9.74 -35.02 42.01
C PRO A 707 9.23 -34.39 43.32
N ASP A 708 7.95 -34.66 43.60
CA ASP A 708 7.26 -34.70 44.90
C ASP A 708 7.20 -33.44 45.79
N SER A 709 5.99 -32.90 45.96
CA SER A 709 5.28 -32.91 47.26
C SER A 709 3.91 -32.22 47.19
N VAL A 710 2.97 -32.83 47.91
CA VAL A 710 1.52 -32.65 47.91
C VAL A 710 1.06 -31.38 48.65
N SER A 711 -0.05 -30.76 48.23
CA SER A 711 -1.13 -30.36 49.15
C SER A 711 -2.44 -30.04 48.41
N THR A 712 -3.45 -30.81 48.81
CA THR A 712 -4.88 -30.75 48.45
C THR A 712 -5.59 -29.57 49.12
N VAL A 713 -6.49 -28.88 48.41
CA VAL A 713 -7.75 -28.33 48.97
C VAL A 713 -8.86 -28.42 47.92
N SER A 714 -10.01 -28.91 48.35
CA SER A 714 -11.22 -29.25 47.57
C SER A 714 -12.46 -28.57 48.14
N VAL A 715 -13.38 -28.07 47.30
CA VAL A 715 -14.83 -27.91 47.59
C VAL A 715 -15.63 -27.80 46.25
N PRO A 716 -16.96 -28.02 46.15
CA PRO A 716 -17.50 -29.34 45.76
C PRO A 716 -18.64 -29.34 44.70
N MET A 717 -19.17 -30.56 44.46
CA MET A 717 -20.54 -30.94 44.06
C MET A 717 -20.95 -30.75 42.57
N ILE A 718 -21.64 -31.66 41.85
CA ILE A 718 -22.72 -32.61 42.21
C ILE A 718 -22.68 -33.85 41.28
N THR A 719 -23.11 -34.98 41.85
CA THR A 719 -23.21 -36.36 41.35
C THR A 719 -24.03 -36.57 40.07
N ALA A 720 -23.52 -37.42 39.18
CA ALA A 720 -24.26 -38.08 38.10
C ALA A 720 -24.71 -39.49 38.53
N GLY A 721 -25.95 -39.85 38.20
CA GLY A 721 -26.52 -41.17 38.43
C GLY A 721 -27.60 -41.52 37.38
N THR A 722 -27.14 -42.26 36.35
CA THR A 722 -27.79 -43.39 35.63
C THR A 722 -29.18 -43.29 34.97
N GLY A 723 -29.19 -43.72 33.69
CA GLY A 723 -30.30 -44.39 32.99
C GLY A 723 -30.65 -43.74 31.64
N GLY A 724 -30.60 -44.37 30.47
CA GLY A 724 -30.32 -45.75 30.08
C GLY A 724 -30.16 -45.83 28.54
N ALA A 725 -29.56 -46.93 28.07
CA ALA A 725 -29.41 -47.30 26.66
C ALA A 725 -30.76 -47.72 26.01
N PRO A 726 -30.86 -47.85 24.67
CA PRO A 726 -30.45 -49.12 24.00
C PRO A 726 -29.92 -48.97 22.53
N PRO A 727 -29.56 -50.10 21.85
CA PRO A 727 -28.69 -50.18 20.66
C PRO A 727 -29.47 -50.47 19.33
N PRO A 728 -28.99 -51.27 18.33
CA PRO A 728 -28.64 -50.79 16.98
C PRO A 728 -29.46 -51.40 15.80
N ALA A 729 -29.10 -50.97 14.58
CA ALA A 729 -29.09 -51.73 13.31
C ALA A 729 -30.36 -51.86 12.40
N PHE A 730 -30.16 -51.35 11.17
CA PHE A 730 -30.52 -51.87 9.83
C PHE A 730 -31.90 -51.67 9.15
N LEU A 731 -31.76 -51.39 7.83
CA LEU A 731 -32.62 -51.57 6.66
C LEU A 731 -33.62 -50.47 6.26
N LEU A 732 -33.39 -49.92 5.05
CA LEU A 732 -34.37 -49.99 3.95
C LEU A 732 -33.67 -49.88 2.57
N THR A 733 -33.89 -50.91 1.76
CA THR A 733 -33.77 -51.02 0.29
C THR A 733 -34.57 -49.92 -0.42
N GLY A 734 -34.28 -49.38 -1.60
CA GLY A 734 -33.67 -49.93 -2.81
C GLY A 734 -34.74 -50.02 -3.93
N ILE A 735 -34.81 -49.03 -4.83
CA ILE A 735 -35.39 -49.19 -6.18
C ILE A 735 -34.41 -48.59 -7.20
N ASN A 736 -34.00 -49.46 -8.13
CA ASN A 736 -33.11 -49.24 -9.26
C ASN A 736 -33.84 -48.55 -10.42
N LEU A 737 -33.17 -47.60 -11.09
CA LEU A 737 -33.34 -47.40 -12.53
C LEU A 737 -31.98 -47.15 -13.18
N LYS A 738 -31.58 -48.13 -14.02
CA LYS A 738 -30.46 -48.08 -14.96
C LYS A 738 -30.73 -47.03 -16.05
N CYS A 739 -29.69 -46.31 -16.45
CA CYS A 739 -29.59 -45.66 -17.77
C CYS A 739 -28.09 -45.58 -18.12
N SER A 740 -27.51 -46.59 -18.76
CA SER A 740 -27.41 -46.82 -20.21
C SER A 740 -26.62 -45.77 -21.00
N ASN A 741 -25.51 -46.25 -21.56
CA ASN A 741 -24.83 -45.80 -22.78
C ASN A 741 -24.25 -44.38 -22.83
N SER A 742 -22.92 -44.37 -22.81
CA SER A 742 -22.07 -43.47 -23.57
C SER A 742 -22.53 -43.36 -25.03
N ARG A 743 -23.38 -42.37 -25.31
CA ARG A 743 -23.44 -41.82 -26.67
C ARG A 743 -22.41 -40.72 -26.77
N ARG A 744 -21.40 -40.96 -27.61
CA ARG A 744 -20.67 -39.90 -28.32
C ARG A 744 -21.71 -38.90 -28.83
N LEU A 745 -21.73 -37.70 -28.26
CA LEU A 745 -22.47 -36.59 -28.85
C LEU A 745 -21.60 -36.04 -29.97
N THR A 746 -22.04 -36.37 -31.17
CA THR A 746 -21.62 -35.81 -32.44
C THR A 746 -21.73 -34.28 -32.38
N ILE A 747 -20.70 -33.62 -32.90
CA ILE A 747 -20.59 -32.17 -33.11
C ILE A 747 -21.83 -31.68 -33.89
N CYS A 748 -22.59 -30.75 -33.31
CA CYS A 748 -23.58 -29.95 -34.02
C CYS A 748 -23.23 -28.46 -33.86
N ALA A 749 -23.12 -27.75 -34.98
CA ALA A 749 -23.10 -26.29 -35.00
C ALA A 749 -24.49 -25.76 -34.57
N GLY A 750 -24.55 -24.80 -33.65
CA GLY A 750 -25.79 -24.08 -33.29
C GLY A 750 -26.11 -23.87 -31.80
N GLU A 751 -25.17 -23.93 -30.85
CA GLU A 751 -25.45 -23.82 -29.40
C GLU A 751 -25.69 -22.37 -28.89
N PHE A 752 -25.27 -21.34 -29.63
CA PHE A 752 -25.30 -19.95 -29.19
C PHE A 752 -26.02 -19.04 -30.20
N PRO A 753 -26.64 -17.92 -29.76
CA PRO A 753 -27.20 -16.92 -30.67
C PRO A 753 -26.16 -16.41 -31.68
N ASP A 754 -26.55 -16.33 -32.96
CA ASP A 754 -25.65 -15.96 -34.08
C ASP A 754 -25.00 -14.58 -33.95
N PHE A 755 -25.59 -13.69 -33.13
CA PHE A 755 -25.05 -12.34 -32.89
C PHE A 755 -23.90 -12.31 -31.87
N LEU A 756 -23.66 -13.39 -31.13
CA LEU A 756 -22.52 -13.48 -30.22
C LEU A 756 -21.23 -13.71 -31.02
N PRO A 757 -20.08 -13.15 -30.59
CA PRO A 757 -18.80 -13.42 -31.23
C PRO A 757 -18.48 -14.92 -31.23
N LYS A 758 -17.98 -15.47 -32.34
CA LYS A 758 -17.62 -16.90 -32.47
C LYS A 758 -16.70 -17.42 -31.36
N GLN A 759 -15.91 -16.53 -30.78
CA GLN A 759 -15.04 -16.81 -29.63
C GLN A 759 -15.81 -17.33 -28.40
N VAL A 760 -17.13 -17.15 -28.33
CA VAL A 760 -18.00 -17.74 -27.30
C VAL A 760 -17.88 -19.27 -27.26
N GLU A 761 -17.63 -19.91 -28.40
CA GLU A 761 -17.45 -21.36 -28.49
C GLU A 761 -16.20 -21.85 -27.76
N ASN A 762 -15.21 -20.96 -27.58
CA ASN A 762 -13.94 -21.25 -26.91
C ASN A 762 -13.98 -21.07 -25.38
N ILE A 763 -15.09 -20.58 -24.83
CA ILE A 763 -15.27 -20.45 -23.38
C ILE A 763 -15.31 -21.84 -22.73
N LYS A 764 -14.56 -22.02 -21.65
CA LYS A 764 -14.50 -23.28 -20.90
C LYS A 764 -15.49 -23.33 -19.73
N ASP A 765 -15.79 -22.19 -19.12
CA ASP A 765 -16.73 -22.07 -18.00
C ASP A 765 -18.14 -22.52 -18.44
N PRO A 766 -18.67 -23.63 -17.87
CA PRO A 766 -19.96 -24.18 -18.29
C PRO A 766 -21.14 -23.28 -17.91
N TYR A 767 -21.01 -22.49 -16.83
CA TYR A 767 -22.04 -21.54 -16.42
C TYR A 767 -22.08 -20.35 -17.38
N ALA A 768 -20.92 -19.86 -17.82
CA ALA A 768 -20.83 -18.83 -18.85
C ALA A 768 -21.47 -19.29 -20.16
N ARG A 769 -21.16 -20.52 -20.62
CA ARG A 769 -21.76 -21.09 -21.83
C ARG A 769 -23.28 -21.21 -21.70
N LYS A 770 -23.76 -21.77 -20.60
CA LYS A 770 -25.20 -21.91 -20.35
C LYS A 770 -25.90 -20.55 -20.33
N LEU A 771 -25.32 -19.55 -19.67
CA LEU A 771 -25.89 -18.20 -19.66
C LEU A 771 -25.82 -17.54 -21.04
N ALA A 772 -24.72 -17.71 -21.78
CA ALA A 772 -24.55 -17.18 -23.14
C ALA A 772 -25.62 -17.71 -24.10
N SER A 773 -25.99 -18.99 -24.00
CA SER A 773 -27.06 -19.59 -24.81
C SER A 773 -28.45 -18.96 -24.58
N ARG A 774 -28.64 -18.29 -23.44
CA ARG A 774 -29.89 -17.62 -23.05
C ARG A 774 -29.91 -16.12 -23.39
N ILE A 775 -28.81 -15.56 -23.90
CA ILE A 775 -28.79 -14.14 -24.25
C ILE A 775 -29.69 -13.92 -25.45
N GLU A 776 -30.61 -12.98 -25.34
CA GLU A 776 -31.48 -12.54 -26.42
C GLU A 776 -31.40 -11.02 -26.59
N ARG A 777 -31.77 -10.53 -27.77
CA ARG A 777 -31.87 -9.09 -28.03
C ARG A 777 -33.34 -8.67 -28.12
N ILE A 778 -33.74 -7.71 -27.30
CA ILE A 778 -35.08 -7.13 -27.26
C ILE A 778 -35.10 -5.69 -27.78
N PRO A 779 -36.16 -5.24 -28.46
CA PRO A 779 -36.24 -3.88 -28.95
C PRO A 779 -36.44 -2.89 -27.80
N VAL A 780 -35.61 -1.84 -27.77
CA VAL A 780 -35.73 -0.71 -26.84
C VAL A 780 -35.71 0.59 -27.65
N ASN A 781 -36.80 1.36 -27.56
CA ASN A 781 -36.98 2.59 -28.33
C ASN A 781 -36.37 3.78 -27.59
N LEU A 782 -35.25 4.30 -28.09
CA LEU A 782 -34.63 5.54 -27.61
C LEU A 782 -35.16 6.74 -28.40
N SER A 783 -34.93 7.94 -27.86
CA SER A 783 -35.30 9.21 -28.51
C SER A 783 -34.80 9.39 -29.96
N LYS A 784 -33.76 8.65 -30.39
CA LYS A 784 -33.15 8.74 -31.74
C LYS A 784 -33.11 7.41 -32.52
N GLY A 785 -33.91 6.41 -32.13
CA GLY A 785 -34.00 5.14 -32.84
C GLY A 785 -34.22 3.93 -31.93
N CYS A 786 -34.43 2.76 -32.52
CA CYS A 786 -34.57 1.50 -31.79
C CYS A 786 -33.22 0.78 -31.70
N VAL A 787 -32.85 0.33 -30.50
CA VAL A 787 -31.64 -0.45 -30.21
C VAL A 787 -32.06 -1.86 -29.80
N MET A 788 -31.44 -2.89 -30.39
CA MET A 788 -31.73 -4.29 -30.04
C MET A 788 -30.85 -4.69 -28.84
N SER A 789 -31.40 -4.52 -27.65
CA SER A 789 -30.71 -4.58 -26.37
C SER A 789 -30.56 -6.01 -25.89
N SER A 790 -29.33 -6.42 -25.59
CA SER A 790 -29.08 -7.77 -25.09
C SER A 790 -29.41 -7.91 -23.61
N CYS A 791 -30.10 -8.99 -23.28
CA CYS A 791 -30.42 -9.36 -21.91
C CYS A 791 -30.61 -10.87 -21.78
N VAL A 792 -30.64 -11.33 -20.53
CA VAL A 792 -31.14 -12.66 -20.16
C VAL A 792 -32.46 -12.45 -19.43
N LYS A 793 -33.54 -13.01 -19.99
CA LYS A 793 -34.86 -13.01 -19.37
C LYS A 793 -34.98 -14.06 -18.26
N PRO A 794 -35.86 -13.83 -17.26
CA PRO A 794 -36.17 -14.82 -16.24
C PRO A 794 -36.83 -16.05 -16.86
N LYS A 795 -36.61 -17.22 -16.27
CA LYS A 795 -37.31 -18.46 -16.68
C LYS A 795 -38.81 -18.44 -16.37
N GLU A 796 -39.17 -17.84 -15.24
CA GLU A 796 -40.54 -17.77 -14.73
C GLU A 796 -40.86 -16.33 -14.36
N GLN A 797 -42.07 -15.89 -14.70
CA GLN A 797 -42.60 -14.59 -14.28
C GLN A 797 -43.41 -14.79 -13.01
N THR A 798 -43.15 -13.94 -12.03
CA THR A 798 -43.84 -13.91 -10.74
C THR A 798 -44.57 -12.58 -10.58
N GLU A 799 -45.50 -12.48 -9.63
CA GLU A 799 -46.15 -11.19 -9.29
C GLU A 799 -45.25 -10.29 -8.42
N ALA A 800 -44.12 -10.79 -7.90
CA ALA A 800 -43.19 -10.03 -7.07
C ALA A 800 -42.33 -9.05 -7.90
N ASN A 801 -41.75 -8.05 -7.24
CA ASN A 801 -40.81 -7.12 -7.87
C ASN A 801 -39.57 -7.90 -8.36
N PRO A 802 -39.20 -7.80 -9.65
CA PRO A 802 -38.09 -8.57 -10.21
C PRO A 802 -36.74 -8.01 -9.76
N VAL A 803 -35.72 -8.87 -9.74
CA VAL A 803 -34.32 -8.49 -9.56
C VAL A 803 -33.70 -8.18 -10.91
N VAL A 804 -33.16 -6.99 -11.09
CA VAL A 804 -32.52 -6.56 -12.34
C VAL A 804 -31.04 -6.33 -12.10
N LEU A 805 -30.23 -7.11 -12.80
CA LEU A 805 -28.79 -7.20 -12.64
C LEU A 805 -28.08 -6.40 -13.74
N LEU A 806 -27.38 -5.33 -13.34
CA LEU A 806 -26.48 -4.56 -14.20
C LEU A 806 -25.06 -5.12 -14.07
N HIS A 807 -24.23 -4.98 -15.10
CA HIS A 807 -22.81 -5.38 -15.04
C HIS A 807 -21.88 -4.19 -14.69
N GLY A 808 -20.61 -4.48 -14.40
CA GLY A 808 -19.60 -3.46 -14.08
C GLY A 808 -19.09 -2.66 -15.30
N PHE A 809 -18.05 -1.85 -15.11
CA PHE A 809 -17.40 -1.11 -16.19
C PHE A 809 -16.87 -2.07 -17.26
N ASP A 810 -17.15 -1.75 -18.53
CA ASP A 810 -16.54 -2.44 -19.68
C ASP A 810 -16.68 -3.98 -19.64
N SER A 811 -17.90 -4.43 -19.29
CA SER A 811 -18.30 -5.84 -19.07
C SER A 811 -19.58 -6.20 -19.85
N SER A 812 -20.24 -7.29 -19.47
CA SER A 812 -21.51 -7.78 -20.04
C SER A 812 -22.34 -8.57 -19.02
N CYS A 813 -23.58 -8.92 -19.37
CA CYS A 813 -24.50 -9.75 -18.59
C CYS A 813 -23.92 -11.13 -18.22
N LEU A 814 -22.87 -11.60 -18.91
CA LEU A 814 -22.13 -12.83 -18.56
C LEU A 814 -21.40 -12.75 -17.20
N GLU A 815 -21.25 -11.56 -16.63
CA GLU A 815 -20.78 -11.39 -15.26
C GLU A 815 -21.68 -12.16 -14.27
N TRP A 816 -22.97 -12.29 -14.57
CA TRP A 816 -23.97 -12.93 -13.70
C TRP A 816 -24.13 -14.45 -13.87
N ARG A 817 -23.20 -15.11 -14.58
CA ARG A 817 -23.25 -16.55 -14.91
C ARG A 817 -23.47 -17.49 -13.72
N TYR A 818 -22.99 -17.11 -12.53
CA TYR A 818 -23.17 -17.91 -11.30
C TYR A 818 -24.37 -17.46 -10.48
N THR A 819 -24.48 -16.15 -10.22
CA THR A 819 -25.49 -15.61 -9.30
C THR A 819 -26.91 -15.58 -9.90
N LEU A 820 -27.08 -15.31 -11.20
CA LEU A 820 -28.44 -15.29 -11.80
C LEU A 820 -29.15 -16.65 -11.66
N PRO A 821 -28.54 -17.80 -12.00
CA PRO A 821 -29.18 -19.10 -11.79
C PRO A 821 -29.56 -19.35 -10.32
N MET A 822 -28.71 -18.95 -9.37
CA MET A 822 -28.98 -19.15 -7.94
C MET A 822 -30.14 -18.29 -7.43
N LEU A 823 -30.31 -17.08 -7.96
CA LEU A 823 -31.45 -16.23 -7.65
C LEU A 823 -32.75 -16.80 -8.25
N GLU A 824 -32.70 -17.32 -9.49
CA GLU A 824 -33.84 -18.04 -10.09
C GLU A 824 -34.21 -19.28 -9.27
N ASP A 825 -33.23 -20.07 -8.85
CA ASP A 825 -33.44 -21.27 -8.02
C ASP A 825 -33.99 -20.93 -6.62
N ALA A 826 -33.74 -19.70 -6.14
CA ALA A 826 -34.34 -19.14 -4.92
C ALA A 826 -35.78 -18.61 -5.13
N GLY A 827 -36.33 -18.73 -6.35
CA GLY A 827 -37.69 -18.32 -6.71
C GLY A 827 -37.82 -16.84 -7.09
N LEU A 828 -36.71 -16.15 -7.38
CA LEU A 828 -36.73 -14.73 -7.75
C LEU A 828 -36.74 -14.56 -9.27
N GLU A 829 -37.72 -13.80 -9.76
CA GLU A 829 -37.71 -13.33 -11.14
C GLU A 829 -36.50 -12.43 -11.39
N THR A 830 -35.52 -12.92 -12.15
CA THR A 830 -34.22 -12.26 -12.29
C THR A 830 -33.89 -11.97 -13.75
N TRP A 831 -33.57 -10.71 -14.06
CA TRP A 831 -33.10 -10.23 -15.36
C TRP A 831 -31.62 -9.88 -15.28
N ALA A 832 -30.83 -10.19 -16.31
CA ALA A 832 -29.50 -9.60 -16.49
C ALA A 832 -29.48 -8.76 -17.77
N VAL A 833 -29.11 -7.48 -17.67
CA VAL A 833 -29.25 -6.51 -18.76
C VAL A 833 -27.89 -5.92 -19.09
N ASP A 834 -27.58 -5.80 -20.38
CA ASP A 834 -26.39 -5.08 -20.84
C ASP A 834 -26.62 -3.57 -20.82
N ILE A 835 -25.68 -2.84 -20.22
CA ILE A 835 -25.67 -1.37 -20.20
C ILE A 835 -25.34 -0.87 -21.62
N LEU A 836 -26.14 0.07 -22.13
CA LEU A 836 -25.95 0.66 -23.48
C LEU A 836 -24.48 1.01 -23.78
N GLY A 837 -23.95 0.53 -24.90
CA GLY A 837 -22.55 0.75 -25.29
C GLY A 837 -21.59 -0.38 -24.88
N TRP A 838 -22.03 -1.27 -23.99
CA TRP A 838 -21.29 -2.46 -23.56
C TRP A 838 -22.14 -3.73 -23.76
N GLY A 839 -21.55 -4.87 -23.39
CA GLY A 839 -22.15 -6.18 -23.64
C GLY A 839 -22.49 -6.43 -25.10
N PHE A 840 -23.56 -7.17 -25.35
CA PHE A 840 -23.90 -7.69 -26.68
C PHE A 840 -25.01 -6.92 -27.40
N THR A 841 -25.31 -5.70 -26.97
CA THR A 841 -26.40 -4.89 -27.50
C THR A 841 -26.07 -4.44 -28.91
N ASP A 842 -27.02 -4.59 -29.84
CA ASP A 842 -26.87 -4.11 -31.21
C ASP A 842 -27.10 -2.60 -31.27
N LEU A 843 -26.02 -1.87 -31.51
CA LEU A 843 -26.11 -0.42 -31.65
C LEU A 843 -26.48 0.00 -33.08
N GLY A 844 -26.43 -0.90 -34.07
CA GLY A 844 -26.68 -0.60 -35.48
C GLY A 844 -25.95 0.67 -35.93
N ARG A 845 -26.69 1.80 -35.95
CA ARG A 845 -26.12 3.15 -36.01
C ARG A 845 -25.81 3.66 -34.60
N LEU A 846 -24.52 3.78 -34.27
CA LEU A 846 -24.01 4.20 -32.96
C LEU A 846 -24.82 5.38 -32.34
N PRO A 847 -25.65 5.13 -31.31
CA PRO A 847 -26.30 6.19 -30.56
C PRO A 847 -25.28 6.86 -29.63
N SER A 848 -25.64 7.99 -29.03
CA SER A 848 -24.82 8.53 -27.94
C SER A 848 -24.76 7.50 -26.81
N CYS A 849 -23.57 7.25 -26.28
CA CYS A 849 -23.29 6.32 -25.18
C CYS A 849 -22.83 7.09 -23.93
N ASP A 850 -23.27 8.34 -23.80
CA ASP A 850 -23.11 9.14 -22.60
C ASP A 850 -24.01 8.66 -21.44
N VAL A 851 -23.79 9.23 -20.24
CA VAL A 851 -24.56 8.89 -19.03
C VAL A 851 -26.07 9.05 -19.22
N ALA A 852 -26.50 10.14 -19.87
CA ALA A 852 -27.92 10.43 -20.07
C ALA A 852 -28.58 9.38 -20.98
N SER A 853 -27.88 8.93 -22.01
CA SER A 853 -28.36 7.94 -22.98
C SER A 853 -28.37 6.54 -22.38
N LYS A 854 -27.38 6.18 -21.55
CA LYS A 854 -27.40 4.93 -20.76
C LYS A 854 -28.60 4.91 -19.80
N ARG A 855 -28.90 6.03 -19.14
CA ARG A 855 -30.05 6.16 -18.25
C ARG A 855 -31.39 6.08 -19.00
N ASP A 856 -31.53 6.79 -20.12
CA ASP A 856 -32.73 6.72 -20.97
C ASP A 856 -32.96 5.29 -21.46
N HIS A 857 -31.91 4.61 -21.91
CA HIS A 857 -31.99 3.22 -22.33
C HIS A 857 -32.53 2.27 -21.25
N LEU A 858 -32.01 2.37 -20.03
CA LEU A 858 -32.52 1.57 -18.91
C LEU A 858 -33.99 1.93 -18.58
N TYR A 859 -34.36 3.20 -18.67
CA TYR A 859 -35.74 3.65 -18.45
C TYR A 859 -36.70 3.07 -19.50
N GLN A 860 -36.32 3.10 -20.77
CA GLN A 860 -37.14 2.57 -21.87
C GLN A 860 -37.26 1.05 -21.81
N LEU A 861 -36.19 0.35 -21.42
CA LEU A 861 -36.25 -1.09 -21.18
C LEU A 861 -37.21 -1.41 -20.03
N TRP A 862 -37.12 -0.67 -18.93
CA TRP A 862 -38.03 -0.80 -17.80
C TRP A 862 -39.48 -0.54 -18.20
N SER A 863 -39.78 0.62 -18.80
CA SER A 863 -41.14 1.04 -19.12
C SER A 863 -41.82 0.18 -20.21
N THR A 864 -41.03 -0.47 -21.07
CA THR A 864 -41.56 -1.33 -22.15
C THR A 864 -41.72 -2.79 -21.69
N HIS A 865 -40.73 -3.34 -20.99
CA HIS A 865 -40.64 -4.78 -20.73
C HIS A 865 -40.85 -5.18 -19.27
N ILE A 866 -40.40 -4.39 -18.30
CA ILE A 866 -40.49 -4.74 -16.87
C ILE A 866 -41.77 -4.17 -16.25
N LYS A 867 -42.09 -2.89 -16.51
CA LYS A 867 -43.36 -2.19 -16.18
C LYS A 867 -43.79 -2.18 -14.71
N ARG A 868 -42.89 -2.50 -13.78
CA ARG A 868 -43.14 -2.47 -12.33
C ARG A 868 -41.85 -2.19 -11.56
N PRO A 869 -41.94 -1.78 -10.28
CA PRO A 869 -40.76 -1.52 -9.46
C PRO A 869 -39.83 -2.75 -9.42
N MET A 870 -38.52 -2.53 -9.51
CA MET A 870 -37.51 -3.59 -9.49
C MET A 870 -36.57 -3.46 -8.29
N VAL A 871 -35.93 -4.57 -7.93
CA VAL A 871 -34.73 -4.56 -7.10
C VAL A 871 -33.55 -4.40 -8.04
N LEU A 872 -32.92 -3.22 -8.03
CA LEU A 872 -31.84 -2.90 -8.95
C LEU A 872 -30.49 -3.25 -8.32
N VAL A 873 -29.72 -4.10 -8.99
CA VAL A 873 -28.42 -4.59 -8.52
C VAL A 873 -27.31 -4.10 -9.45
N GLY A 874 -26.33 -3.41 -8.89
CA GLY A 874 -25.17 -2.91 -9.63
C GLY A 874 -23.86 -3.26 -8.94
N PRO A 875 -22.87 -3.83 -9.64
CA PRO A 875 -21.52 -4.01 -9.14
C PRO A 875 -20.58 -2.93 -9.70
N SER A 876 -19.57 -2.51 -8.94
CA SER A 876 -18.54 -1.58 -9.41
C SER A 876 -19.16 -0.31 -10.04
N LEU A 877 -18.84 0.04 -11.29
CA LEU A 877 -19.47 1.17 -12.00
C LEU A 877 -20.99 0.99 -12.19
N GLY A 878 -21.48 -0.26 -12.27
CA GLY A 878 -22.92 -0.55 -12.31
C GLY A 878 -23.66 0.00 -11.09
N SER A 879 -22.99 0.15 -9.94
CA SER A 879 -23.54 0.85 -8.76
C SER A 879 -23.81 2.33 -9.04
N ALA A 880 -22.94 3.01 -9.78
CA ALA A 880 -23.16 4.41 -10.17
C ALA A 880 -24.32 4.55 -11.16
N VAL A 881 -24.45 3.61 -12.10
CA VAL A 881 -25.62 3.54 -12.99
C VAL A 881 -26.91 3.36 -12.18
N ALA A 882 -26.88 2.47 -11.19
CA ALA A 882 -28.03 2.16 -10.35
C ALA A 882 -28.45 3.36 -9.46
N ILE A 883 -27.49 4.07 -8.86
CA ILE A 883 -27.76 5.30 -8.09
C ILE A 883 -28.37 6.37 -8.99
N ASP A 884 -27.74 6.69 -10.13
CA ASP A 884 -28.22 7.70 -11.08
C ASP A 884 -29.65 7.40 -11.55
N PHE A 885 -29.95 6.12 -11.81
CA PHE A 885 -31.28 5.67 -12.18
C PHE A 885 -32.28 5.79 -11.02
N SER A 886 -31.93 5.32 -9.82
CA SER A 886 -32.83 5.31 -8.65
C SER A 886 -33.21 6.70 -8.14
N VAL A 887 -32.31 7.68 -8.29
CA VAL A 887 -32.56 9.07 -7.91
C VAL A 887 -33.45 9.74 -8.94
N LYS A 888 -33.26 9.43 -10.23
CA LYS A 888 -34.02 10.04 -11.31
C LYS A 888 -35.42 9.45 -11.50
N TYR A 889 -35.56 8.14 -11.31
CA TYR A 889 -36.79 7.36 -11.49
C TYR A 889 -37.07 6.50 -10.25
N PRO A 890 -37.33 7.13 -9.09
CA PRO A 890 -37.52 6.40 -7.84
C PRO A 890 -38.71 5.44 -7.87
N GLU A 891 -39.72 5.68 -8.72
CA GLU A 891 -40.87 4.80 -8.94
C GLU A 891 -40.51 3.48 -9.62
N ALA A 892 -39.40 3.44 -10.34
CA ALA A 892 -38.94 2.24 -11.04
C ALA A 892 -38.12 1.31 -10.13
N VAL A 893 -37.64 1.78 -8.97
CA VAL A 893 -36.72 1.05 -8.08
C VAL A 893 -37.31 0.92 -6.68
N ASP A 894 -37.63 -0.31 -6.28
CA ASP A 894 -38.13 -0.67 -4.94
C ASP A 894 -36.99 -0.74 -3.92
N ARG A 895 -35.92 -1.48 -4.25
CA ARG A 895 -34.73 -1.64 -3.42
C ARG A 895 -33.46 -1.58 -4.28
N LEU A 896 -32.35 -1.23 -3.64
CA LEU A 896 -31.05 -1.10 -4.29
C LEU A 896 -30.04 -2.09 -3.69
N VAL A 897 -29.24 -2.74 -4.53
CA VAL A 897 -28.11 -3.57 -4.09
C VAL A 897 -26.85 -3.08 -4.79
N LEU A 898 -25.85 -2.68 -4.02
CA LEU A 898 -24.58 -2.14 -4.49
C LEU A 898 -23.46 -3.10 -4.10
N ILE A 899 -22.70 -3.57 -5.08
CA ILE A 899 -21.60 -4.54 -4.86
C ILE A 899 -20.28 -3.85 -5.21
N ASP A 900 -19.32 -3.78 -4.29
CA ASP A 900 -18.00 -3.13 -4.45
C ASP A 900 -18.07 -1.80 -5.21
N ALA A 901 -18.90 -0.90 -4.70
CA ALA A 901 -19.46 0.20 -5.44
C ALA A 901 -18.43 1.26 -5.87
N SER A 902 -18.32 1.52 -7.18
CA SER A 902 -17.52 2.60 -7.73
C SER A 902 -18.35 3.88 -7.89
N VAL A 903 -18.70 4.51 -6.76
CA VAL A 903 -19.63 5.67 -6.70
C VAL A 903 -18.95 6.99 -6.37
N TYR A 904 -17.68 6.93 -5.91
CA TYR A 904 -16.86 8.09 -5.59
C TYR A 904 -15.92 8.53 -6.71
N ALA A 905 -16.02 7.91 -7.90
CA ALA A 905 -15.31 8.38 -9.07
C ALA A 905 -15.92 9.69 -9.57
N GLU A 906 -15.09 10.72 -9.79
CA GLU A 906 -15.52 12.00 -10.37
C GLU A 906 -15.63 11.93 -11.91
N GLY A 907 -16.21 10.85 -12.43
CA GLY A 907 -16.27 10.60 -13.86
C GLY A 907 -14.92 10.26 -14.48
N THR A 908 -14.77 10.55 -15.78
CA THR A 908 -13.52 10.34 -16.52
C THR A 908 -12.53 11.50 -16.38
N GLY A 909 -12.88 12.56 -15.65
CA GLY A 909 -11.98 13.68 -15.33
C GLY A 909 -11.33 14.29 -16.58
N ASN A 910 -10.02 14.51 -16.54
CA ASN A 910 -9.24 15.05 -17.67
C ASN A 910 -9.28 14.17 -18.93
N LEU A 911 -9.65 12.88 -18.83
CA LEU A 911 -9.81 12.01 -20.00
C LEU A 911 -10.94 12.51 -20.92
N ALA A 912 -11.93 13.22 -20.39
CA ALA A 912 -12.99 13.82 -21.17
C ALA A 912 -12.49 14.93 -22.13
N THR A 913 -11.36 15.55 -21.78
CA THR A 913 -10.73 16.62 -22.57
C THR A 913 -9.67 16.10 -23.56
N LEU A 914 -9.44 14.78 -23.60
CA LEU A 914 -8.44 14.20 -24.48
C LEU A 914 -8.84 14.35 -25.96
N PRO A 915 -7.86 14.61 -26.85
CA PRO A 915 -8.08 14.47 -28.27
C PRO A 915 -8.60 13.06 -28.59
N LYS A 916 -9.62 12.96 -29.46
CA LYS A 916 -10.24 11.67 -29.83
C LYS A 916 -9.22 10.58 -30.16
N ALA A 917 -8.16 10.91 -30.91
CA ALA A 917 -7.11 9.95 -31.25
C ALA A 917 -6.39 9.33 -30.03
N VAL A 918 -6.19 10.10 -28.96
CA VAL A 918 -5.60 9.62 -27.70
C VAL A 918 -6.59 8.75 -26.94
N ALA A 919 -7.87 9.11 -26.93
CA ALA A 919 -8.92 8.28 -26.35
C ALA A 919 -9.03 6.91 -27.05
N TYR A 920 -8.98 6.87 -28.38
CA TYR A 920 -8.92 5.62 -29.15
C TYR A 920 -7.67 4.80 -28.84
N ALA A 921 -6.50 5.43 -28.71
CA ALA A 921 -5.28 4.73 -28.32
C ALA A 921 -5.39 4.10 -26.91
N GLY A 922 -6.02 4.81 -25.97
CA GLY A 922 -6.32 4.30 -24.63
C GLY A 922 -7.30 3.12 -24.66
N VAL A 923 -8.39 3.22 -25.42
CA VAL A 923 -9.35 2.11 -25.63
C VAL A 923 -8.69 0.89 -26.25
N TYR A 924 -7.82 1.09 -27.25
CA TYR A 924 -7.09 0.01 -27.86
C TYR A 924 -6.17 -0.71 -26.85
N LEU A 925 -5.58 0.04 -25.91
CA LEU A 925 -4.81 -0.53 -24.81
C LEU A 925 -5.71 -1.30 -23.82
N LEU A 926 -6.90 -0.76 -23.48
CA LEU A 926 -7.92 -1.44 -22.64
C LEU A 926 -8.42 -2.76 -23.25
N LYS A 927 -8.42 -2.85 -24.58
CA LYS A 927 -8.73 -4.09 -25.32
C LYS A 927 -7.66 -5.17 -25.16
N SER A 928 -6.44 -4.81 -24.75
CA SER A 928 -5.31 -5.72 -24.73
C SER A 928 -5.49 -6.85 -23.71
N LEU A 929 -5.17 -8.08 -24.14
CA LEU A 929 -5.24 -9.25 -23.28
C LEU A 929 -4.37 -9.12 -22.01
N PRO A 930 -3.12 -8.59 -22.06
CA PRO A 930 -2.29 -8.45 -20.86
C PRO A 930 -2.92 -7.52 -19.81
N LEU A 931 -3.47 -6.38 -20.22
CA LEU A 931 -4.07 -5.43 -19.29
C LEU A 931 -5.35 -5.99 -18.66
N ARG A 932 -6.20 -6.65 -19.45
CA ARG A 932 -7.41 -7.30 -18.91
C ARG A 932 -7.09 -8.51 -18.06
N LEU A 933 -6.04 -9.28 -18.37
CA LEU A 933 -5.54 -10.35 -17.50
C LEU A 933 -5.06 -9.80 -16.16
N TYR A 934 -4.36 -8.66 -16.18
CA TYR A 934 -3.91 -7.98 -14.97
C TYR A 934 -5.09 -7.46 -14.14
N ALA A 935 -6.04 -6.75 -14.76
CA ALA A 935 -7.26 -6.28 -14.09
C ALA A 935 -8.08 -7.45 -13.52
N THR A 936 -8.22 -8.54 -14.26
CA THR A 936 -8.86 -9.77 -13.75
C THR A 936 -8.09 -10.36 -12.58
N SER A 937 -6.75 -10.34 -12.58
CA SER A 937 -5.98 -10.87 -11.44
C SER A 937 -6.11 -10.03 -10.17
N LEU A 938 -6.33 -8.72 -10.30
CA LEU A 938 -6.58 -7.83 -9.16
C LEU A 938 -8.02 -7.92 -8.66
N ALA A 939 -8.98 -8.18 -9.55
CA ALA A 939 -10.40 -8.21 -9.23
C ALA A 939 -10.84 -9.43 -8.40
N PHE A 940 -10.00 -10.45 -8.26
CA PHE A 940 -10.37 -11.71 -7.59
C PHE A 940 -9.28 -12.20 -6.65
N ASN A 941 -9.67 -12.81 -5.54
CA ASN A 941 -8.75 -13.39 -4.58
C ASN A 941 -8.41 -14.85 -4.95
N GLY A 942 -7.13 -15.14 -5.23
CA GLY A 942 -6.64 -16.52 -5.40
C GLY A 942 -7.12 -17.27 -6.66
N LEU A 943 -7.26 -16.59 -7.82
CA LEU A 943 -7.71 -17.24 -9.05
C LEU A 943 -6.63 -18.12 -9.75
N PRO A 944 -6.93 -19.38 -10.08
CA PRO A 944 -6.08 -20.20 -10.97
C PRO A 944 -5.88 -19.53 -12.34
N PHE A 945 -4.72 -19.73 -12.98
CA PHE A 945 -4.45 -19.05 -14.26
C PHE A 945 -5.38 -19.41 -15.39
N SER A 946 -5.72 -20.69 -15.52
CA SER A 946 -6.61 -21.17 -16.57
C SER A 946 -7.98 -20.51 -16.44
N THR A 947 -8.51 -20.45 -15.21
CA THR A 947 -9.75 -19.75 -14.87
C THR A 947 -9.63 -18.26 -15.11
N CYS A 948 -8.51 -17.64 -14.69
CA CYS A 948 -8.24 -16.22 -14.94
C CYS A 948 -8.22 -15.89 -16.45
N ILE A 949 -7.56 -16.71 -17.28
CA ILE A 949 -7.57 -16.54 -18.75
C ILE A 949 -8.98 -16.73 -19.31
N ASP A 950 -9.69 -17.77 -18.88
CA ASP A 950 -11.05 -18.05 -19.37
C ASP A 950 -12.03 -16.94 -18.98
N TRP A 951 -11.94 -16.44 -17.74
CA TRP A 951 -12.74 -15.31 -17.24
C TRP A 951 -12.37 -13.99 -17.91
N THR A 952 -11.09 -13.75 -18.17
CA THR A 952 -10.67 -12.62 -19.02
C THR A 952 -11.21 -12.75 -20.44
N ASN A 953 -11.24 -13.97 -21.00
CA ASN A 953 -11.82 -14.23 -22.31
C ASN A 953 -13.33 -13.94 -22.30
N ILE A 954 -14.07 -14.41 -21.30
CA ILE A 954 -15.49 -14.10 -21.12
C ILE A 954 -15.70 -12.58 -21.06
N GLY A 955 -14.95 -11.90 -20.19
CA GLY A 955 -15.07 -10.45 -20.00
C GLY A 955 -14.71 -9.63 -21.24
N ARG A 956 -13.91 -10.15 -22.18
CA ARG A 956 -13.50 -9.44 -23.41
C ARG A 956 -14.29 -9.80 -24.66
N LEU A 957 -15.25 -10.74 -24.59
CA LEU A 957 -16.01 -11.16 -25.77
C LEU A 957 -16.67 -9.97 -26.47
N HIS A 958 -17.33 -9.12 -25.68
CA HIS A 958 -18.01 -7.93 -26.17
C HIS A 958 -17.09 -6.92 -26.88
N CYS A 959 -15.78 -6.91 -26.60
CA CYS A 959 -14.80 -6.05 -27.30
C CYS A 959 -14.62 -6.41 -28.78
N SER A 960 -15.10 -7.58 -29.19
CA SER A 960 -15.07 -8.02 -30.59
C SER A 960 -16.19 -7.40 -31.43
N LEU A 961 -17.13 -6.70 -30.79
CA LEU A 961 -18.20 -6.02 -31.50
C LEU A 961 -17.69 -4.74 -32.17
N PRO A 962 -18.17 -4.42 -33.38
CA PRO A 962 -17.58 -3.37 -34.21
C PRO A 962 -17.74 -1.97 -33.62
N TRP A 963 -18.73 -1.76 -32.75
CA TRP A 963 -19.03 -0.45 -32.13
C TRP A 963 -18.44 -0.29 -30.73
N TRP A 964 -17.80 -1.31 -30.15
CA TRP A 964 -17.33 -1.26 -28.77
C TRP A 964 -16.34 -0.11 -28.53
N GLU A 965 -15.40 0.09 -29.46
CA GLU A 965 -14.38 1.14 -29.33
C GLU A 965 -15.00 2.53 -29.36
N ASP A 966 -15.88 2.79 -30.33
CA ASP A 966 -16.56 4.08 -30.48
C ASP A 966 -17.48 4.37 -29.29
N ALA A 967 -18.20 3.36 -28.79
CA ALA A 967 -19.09 3.48 -27.63
C ALA A 967 -18.31 3.80 -26.35
N LEU A 968 -17.16 3.15 -26.13
CA LEU A 968 -16.31 3.40 -24.97
C LEU A 968 -15.63 4.77 -25.05
N VAL A 969 -15.13 5.17 -26.22
CA VAL A 969 -14.60 6.53 -26.43
C VAL A 969 -15.68 7.58 -26.20
N ASN A 970 -16.90 7.37 -26.70
CA ASN A 970 -18.01 8.29 -26.51
C ASN A 970 -18.35 8.45 -25.03
N PHE A 971 -18.43 7.34 -24.28
CA PHE A 971 -18.60 7.38 -22.83
C PHE A 971 -17.47 8.17 -22.14
N MET A 972 -16.21 7.90 -22.46
CA MET A 972 -15.07 8.57 -21.83
C MET A 972 -15.03 10.07 -22.10
N ILE A 973 -15.32 10.49 -23.34
CA ILE A 973 -15.32 11.91 -23.72
C ILE A 973 -16.54 12.64 -23.14
N SER A 974 -17.64 11.92 -22.86
CA SER A 974 -18.83 12.51 -22.23
C SER A 974 -18.68 12.87 -20.75
N GLY A 975 -17.54 12.54 -20.12
CA GLY A 975 -17.28 12.84 -18.71
C GLY A 975 -17.57 11.67 -17.75
N GLY A 976 -18.15 10.56 -18.21
CA GLY A 976 -18.44 9.40 -17.37
C GLY A 976 -19.44 9.67 -16.25
N TYR A 977 -19.61 8.70 -15.33
CA TYR A 977 -20.51 8.83 -14.18
C TYR A 977 -19.84 9.60 -13.04
N ASN A 978 -20.52 10.64 -12.54
CA ASN A 978 -20.23 11.29 -11.28
C ASN A 978 -21.54 11.38 -10.48
N VAL A 979 -21.67 10.53 -9.46
CA VAL A 979 -22.91 10.37 -8.69
C VAL A 979 -22.76 10.76 -7.22
N ILE A 980 -21.62 11.36 -6.82
CA ILE A 980 -21.30 11.66 -5.42
C ILE A 980 -22.41 12.51 -4.78
N SER A 981 -22.85 13.56 -5.46
CA SER A 981 -23.94 14.43 -4.98
C SER A 981 -25.32 13.77 -5.02
N GLN A 982 -25.45 12.60 -5.65
CA GLN A 982 -26.72 11.87 -5.73
C GLN A 982 -26.85 10.83 -4.62
N ILE A 983 -25.76 10.42 -3.97
CA ILE A 983 -25.76 9.36 -2.93
C ILE A 983 -26.75 9.70 -1.80
N GLU A 984 -26.69 10.93 -1.27
CA GLU A 984 -27.59 11.39 -0.19
C GLU A 984 -29.07 11.48 -0.60
N HIS A 985 -29.36 11.44 -1.91
CA HIS A 985 -30.73 11.51 -2.44
C HIS A 985 -31.36 10.14 -2.70
N VAL A 986 -30.62 9.05 -2.52
CA VAL A 986 -31.14 7.67 -2.64
C VAL A 986 -32.13 7.42 -1.49
N LYS A 987 -33.39 7.12 -1.85
CA LYS A 987 -34.47 6.90 -0.88
C LYS A 987 -34.71 5.42 -0.57
N GLN A 988 -34.31 4.55 -1.49
CA GLN A 988 -34.55 3.12 -1.45
C GLN A 988 -33.77 2.46 -0.31
N LYS A 989 -34.36 1.42 0.30
CA LYS A 989 -33.63 0.52 1.20
C LYS A 989 -32.48 -0.09 0.39
N THR A 990 -31.26 0.03 0.89
CA THR A 990 -30.04 -0.33 0.15
C THR A 990 -29.26 -1.41 0.86
N LEU A 991 -28.82 -2.44 0.13
CA LEU A 991 -27.85 -3.42 0.59
C LEU A 991 -26.49 -3.16 -0.07
N ILE A 992 -25.46 -2.96 0.73
CA ILE A 992 -24.08 -2.84 0.29
C ILE A 992 -23.38 -4.17 0.56
N ILE A 993 -22.85 -4.80 -0.48
CA ILE A 993 -22.05 -6.02 -0.39
C ILE A 993 -20.62 -5.67 -0.81
N TRP A 994 -19.61 -6.08 -0.04
CA TRP A 994 -18.22 -5.71 -0.33
C TRP A 994 -17.24 -6.85 -0.04
N GLY A 995 -16.28 -7.12 -0.93
CA GLY A 995 -15.19 -8.07 -0.69
C GLY A 995 -14.12 -7.49 0.23
N GLU A 996 -13.79 -8.16 1.34
CA GLU A 996 -12.82 -7.63 2.31
C GLU A 996 -11.41 -7.40 1.72
N ASP A 997 -11.05 -8.18 0.70
CA ASP A 997 -9.74 -8.17 0.03
C ASP A 997 -9.81 -7.49 -1.36
N ASP A 998 -10.77 -6.59 -1.57
CA ASP A 998 -10.86 -5.80 -2.81
C ASP A 998 -9.59 -4.95 -3.02
N GLN A 999 -8.84 -5.26 -4.09
CA GLN A 999 -7.62 -4.55 -4.49
C GLN A 999 -7.86 -3.47 -5.57
N ILE A 1000 -9.09 -3.35 -6.08
CA ILE A 1000 -9.48 -2.35 -7.07
C ILE A 1000 -10.05 -1.12 -6.37
N ILE A 1001 -10.94 -1.32 -5.39
CA ILE A 1001 -11.57 -0.25 -4.62
C ILE A 1001 -11.41 -0.55 -3.12
N ASP A 1002 -10.80 0.38 -2.38
CA ASP A 1002 -10.54 0.20 -0.95
C ASP A 1002 -11.85 -0.05 -0.18
N ASN A 1003 -11.90 -1.14 0.58
CA ASN A 1003 -13.04 -1.55 1.39
C ASN A 1003 -13.49 -0.48 2.41
N LYS A 1004 -12.65 0.51 2.73
CA LYS A 1004 -13.04 1.67 3.56
C LYS A 1004 -14.15 2.49 2.93
N LEU A 1005 -14.24 2.50 1.59
CA LEU A 1005 -15.31 3.19 0.88
C LEU A 1005 -16.68 2.51 1.10
N ALA A 1006 -16.72 1.23 1.46
CA ALA A 1006 -17.95 0.54 1.86
C ALA A 1006 -18.57 1.16 3.12
N VAL A 1007 -17.72 1.47 4.11
CA VAL A 1007 -18.14 2.11 5.37
C VAL A 1007 -18.59 3.53 5.13
N ARG A 1008 -17.85 4.29 4.29
CA ARG A 1008 -18.26 5.63 3.88
C ARG A 1008 -19.63 5.63 3.21
N LEU A 1009 -19.83 4.74 2.25
CA LEU A 1009 -21.10 4.62 1.52
C LEU A 1009 -22.26 4.22 2.44
N HIS A 1010 -22.00 3.35 3.41
CA HIS A 1010 -22.97 2.98 4.43
C HIS A 1010 -23.38 4.18 5.31
N CYS A 1011 -22.43 5.06 5.66
CA CYS A 1011 -22.71 6.26 6.45
C CYS A 1011 -23.46 7.35 5.66
N GLU A 1012 -23.21 7.48 4.36
CA GLU A 1012 -23.83 8.50 3.51
C GLU A 1012 -25.22 8.10 2.99
N LEU A 1013 -25.53 6.79 2.94
CA LEU A 1013 -26.84 6.29 2.54
C LEU A 1013 -27.78 6.15 3.75
N PRO A 1014 -28.94 6.83 3.75
CA PRO A 1014 -29.80 6.92 4.94
C PRO A 1014 -30.43 5.57 5.36
N ASN A 1015 -30.61 4.63 4.43
CA ASN A 1015 -31.26 3.33 4.65
C ASN A 1015 -30.41 2.16 4.15
N ALA A 1016 -29.10 2.17 4.42
CA ALA A 1016 -28.18 1.13 3.96
C ALA A 1016 -27.92 0.02 5.00
N ILE A 1017 -27.68 -1.20 4.51
CA ILE A 1017 -27.17 -2.34 5.27
C ILE A 1017 -25.82 -2.73 4.65
N LEU A 1018 -24.75 -2.77 5.44
CA LEU A 1018 -23.43 -3.22 4.96
C LEU A 1018 -23.18 -4.70 5.31
N ARG A 1019 -22.73 -5.47 4.31
CA ARG A 1019 -22.30 -6.86 4.44
C ARG A 1019 -20.95 -7.06 3.75
N GLN A 1020 -19.92 -7.35 4.54
CA GLN A 1020 -18.60 -7.67 4.02
C GLN A 1020 -18.45 -9.18 3.84
N ILE A 1021 -17.81 -9.60 2.75
CA ILE A 1021 -17.55 -10.99 2.43
C ILE A 1021 -16.05 -11.26 2.64
N PRO A 1022 -15.68 -12.08 3.63
CA PRO A 1022 -14.29 -12.35 3.94
C PRO A 1022 -13.63 -13.19 2.84
N LYS A 1023 -12.32 -12.97 2.63
CA LYS A 1023 -11.52 -13.70 1.62
C LYS A 1023 -12.13 -13.60 0.22
N CYS A 1024 -12.47 -12.38 -0.18
CA CYS A 1024 -13.15 -12.09 -1.45
C CYS A 1024 -12.64 -10.78 -2.06
N GLY A 1025 -12.39 -10.78 -3.37
CA GLY A 1025 -11.97 -9.59 -4.13
C GLY A 1025 -13.13 -8.70 -4.60
N HIS A 1026 -12.89 -7.93 -5.66
CA HIS A 1026 -13.74 -6.86 -6.22
C HIS A 1026 -15.06 -7.32 -6.89
N ILE A 1027 -15.21 -8.63 -7.20
CA ILE A 1027 -16.42 -9.15 -7.87
C ILE A 1027 -17.00 -10.37 -7.11
N PRO A 1028 -17.53 -10.18 -5.88
CA PRO A 1028 -18.06 -11.23 -5.01
C PRO A 1028 -19.20 -12.03 -5.62
N HIS A 1029 -20.00 -11.42 -6.49
CA HIS A 1029 -21.12 -12.08 -7.15
C HIS A 1029 -20.66 -13.10 -8.21
N VAL A 1030 -19.37 -13.11 -8.53
CA VAL A 1030 -18.71 -14.15 -9.34
C VAL A 1030 -17.83 -15.04 -8.47
N GLU A 1031 -17.12 -14.47 -7.50
CA GLU A 1031 -16.15 -15.20 -6.68
C GLU A 1031 -16.79 -16.04 -5.57
N LYS A 1032 -17.80 -15.50 -4.89
CA LYS A 1032 -18.56 -16.11 -3.78
C LYS A 1032 -20.07 -16.03 -4.06
N PRO A 1033 -20.55 -16.59 -5.19
CA PRO A 1033 -21.92 -16.41 -5.65
C PRO A 1033 -22.96 -16.94 -4.66
N ASP A 1034 -22.66 -18.01 -3.90
CA ASP A 1034 -23.56 -18.54 -2.87
C ASP A 1034 -23.80 -17.56 -1.71
N ALA A 1035 -22.77 -16.79 -1.33
CA ALA A 1035 -22.89 -15.79 -0.28
C ALA A 1035 -23.70 -14.60 -0.77
N VAL A 1036 -23.37 -14.08 -1.95
CA VAL A 1036 -24.07 -12.94 -2.55
C VAL A 1036 -25.54 -13.27 -2.84
N SER A 1037 -25.82 -14.41 -3.47
CA SER A 1037 -27.19 -14.80 -3.83
C SER A 1037 -28.08 -14.94 -2.61
N ARG A 1038 -27.55 -15.49 -1.50
CA ARG A 1038 -28.29 -15.55 -0.21
C ARG A 1038 -28.56 -14.16 0.36
N LEU A 1039 -27.56 -13.30 0.40
CA LEU A 1039 -27.72 -11.92 0.90
C LEU A 1039 -28.77 -11.15 0.09
N ILE A 1040 -28.75 -11.28 -1.24
CA ILE A 1040 -29.77 -10.68 -2.11
C ILE A 1040 -31.14 -11.30 -1.83
N ALA A 1041 -31.25 -12.63 -1.80
CA ALA A 1041 -32.54 -13.29 -1.58
C ALA A 1041 -33.17 -12.95 -0.23
N ASP A 1042 -32.37 -12.91 0.83
CA ASP A 1042 -32.83 -12.53 2.17
C ASP A 1042 -33.24 -11.06 2.23
N PHE A 1043 -32.56 -10.19 1.48
CA PHE A 1043 -32.88 -8.76 1.41
C PHE A 1043 -34.16 -8.45 0.60
N VAL A 1044 -34.45 -9.28 -0.43
CA VAL A 1044 -35.65 -9.13 -1.27
C VAL A 1044 -36.91 -9.65 -0.56
N ARG A 1045 -36.78 -10.64 0.34
CA ARG A 1045 -37.92 -11.17 1.09
C ARG A 1045 -38.51 -10.11 2.05
N PRO A 1046 -39.84 -10.02 2.18
CA PRO A 1046 -40.48 -9.07 3.09
C PRO A 1046 -40.18 -9.42 4.57
N ASP A 1047 -39.96 -8.39 5.40
CA ASP A 1047 -39.75 -8.53 6.84
C ASP A 1047 -40.92 -9.28 7.49
N GLN A 1048 -40.71 -10.53 7.92
CA GLN A 1048 -41.73 -11.33 8.60
C GLN A 1048 -42.07 -10.82 10.01
N SER A 1049 -41.38 -9.77 10.50
CA SER A 1049 -41.57 -9.19 11.83
C SER A 1049 -42.78 -8.26 11.97
N GLN A 1050 -43.52 -7.95 10.90
CA GLN A 1050 -44.74 -7.12 10.98
C GLN A 1050 -46.06 -7.91 10.89
N ARG A 1051 -46.03 -9.25 10.87
CA ARG A 1051 -47.24 -10.11 10.91
C ARG A 1051 -47.48 -10.80 12.26
N ALA A 1052 -46.77 -10.43 13.32
CA ALA A 1052 -47.10 -10.85 14.67
C ALA A 1052 -48.05 -9.82 15.32
N ASN A 1053 -49.25 -10.31 15.65
CA ASN A 1053 -50.37 -9.65 16.33
C ASN A 1053 -49.98 -8.57 17.36
N PRO A 1054 -50.69 -7.43 17.45
CA PRO A 1054 -50.55 -6.45 18.54
C PRO A 1054 -51.01 -6.96 19.93
N ASP A 1055 -51.67 -8.11 19.99
CA ASP A 1055 -52.33 -8.60 21.22
C ASP A 1055 -51.53 -9.68 21.96
N SER A 1056 -50.34 -9.33 22.46
CA SER A 1056 -49.76 -10.05 23.61
C SER A 1056 -48.66 -9.23 24.29
N VAL A 1057 -49.07 -8.25 25.09
CA VAL A 1057 -48.21 -7.67 26.12
C VAL A 1057 -48.14 -8.68 27.29
N SER A 1058 -46.96 -9.19 27.59
CA SER A 1058 -46.66 -9.73 28.92
C SER A 1058 -45.32 -9.21 29.40
N THR A 1059 -45.41 -8.23 30.29
CA THR A 1059 -44.38 -7.71 31.18
C THR A 1059 -43.64 -8.83 31.91
N ILE A 1060 -42.32 -8.90 31.76
CA ILE A 1060 -41.45 -9.56 32.73
C ILE A 1060 -40.27 -8.63 33.02
N SER A 1061 -40.34 -8.01 34.20
CA SER A 1061 -39.26 -7.34 34.91
C SER A 1061 -38.24 -8.35 35.43
N VAL A 1062 -36.96 -8.01 35.40
CA VAL A 1062 -35.93 -8.65 36.25
C VAL A 1062 -35.02 -7.55 36.84
N PRO A 1063 -34.59 -7.66 38.12
CA PRO A 1063 -34.25 -6.55 39.01
C PRO A 1063 -32.74 -6.34 39.24
N SER A 1064 -32.43 -5.13 39.75
CA SER A 1064 -31.20 -4.58 40.38
C SER A 1064 -29.83 -5.07 39.92
#